data_AF-A0A939FZY5-F1
#
_entry.id   AF-A0A939FZY5-F1
#
_cell.length_a   1.000
_cell.length_b   1.000
_cell.length_c   1.000
_cell.angle_alpha   90.00
_cell.angle_beta   90.00
_cell.angle_gamma   90.00
#
_symmetry.space_group_name_H-M   'P 1'
#
loop_
_entity.id
_entity.type
_entity.pdbx_description
1 polymer ?
#
loop_
_entity_poly.entity_id
_entity_poly.type
_entity_poly.pdbx_seq_one_letter_code
_entity_poly.pdbx_strand_id
1 'polypeptide(L)'
;MSLEALIGWFAAQDGIDPARYSWRNLVRDPGGVRTRDLAAAKRWWWRQALVRRADVRRKRGRVADAAIAYRAALALAPWSTRLKILCGNLLRDAGQFEASLVHYRSALDDNPKSARAYLHLGHTLKLMGERSAAIDAYRKAFALEPGHEQAAWELVQAGEQREQGMDFVAQMKNSGVETLLKMSVDVAEMRTRLAEISSHLPDLATLRSFPVQAYGTFRRVHQLPVPTPMDTPLPSVLILARAAGLDPDALHRLLASIVTQTVGTWRTVILDADPDGQKAVARIMRAEPRLQFAGRESGETASALEYRLAHAASESAVLFLRDHAILDRSCVAWVATVMTAGDAAVVTCDEEWLSPGAGEPIAFAARGRFDRDMLLQANVWGASMAVRTAAFRSLDLSSAEDDIAFARSDLLFASTRAALRIAHLPLPLIASVPRDHESDDVGSGAASQGHERAVERHLSLAMPGCRLATKGTDGKRPLRLVWPAPKEADTITVIVPTRNNADDCTAMVKSLFDRAGKPDAVACLVVDNGTDRPADRDQLTALSARQNVSVWRDEGAFNWSHLNNVAAEQAKSPLLLFANDDMEMLTGGWDEMLRGHLARPEVGALGAKLLYHDDTIQHAGVIFGWKGSVIHDGLYEPSKAPGPLGRWQMTRQVSAVTGAFMAVRKADFEAVGGFDAVGLPVGYSDVDLCLKLQAKGLAVLWTPDISLYHAESKSRGFDHLDLERAARSMSERRTIEARWGRERFCADPTVNPIWVDATLPFRLIAAVDAEQALAFAKLR
;
A
#
# COMPACT_ATOMS: atom_id res chain seq x y z
N MET A 1 28.60 37.46 21.75
CA MET A 1 28.18 38.76 21.18
C MET A 1 27.59 39.62 22.28
N SER A 2 27.92 40.91 22.36
CA SER A 2 27.21 41.86 23.21
C SER A 2 25.76 41.99 22.74
N LEU A 3 24.83 42.36 23.63
CA LEU A 3 23.42 42.62 23.29
C LEU A 3 23.31 43.63 22.14
N GLU A 4 24.22 44.61 22.09
CA GLU A 4 24.36 45.58 20.99
C GLU A 4 24.77 44.96 19.67
N ALA A 5 25.76 44.07 19.67
CA ALA A 5 26.16 43.36 18.46
C ALA A 5 25.03 42.48 17.94
N LEU A 6 24.22 41.91 18.84
CA LEU A 6 23.09 41.06 18.50
C LEU A 6 21.91 41.85 17.93
N ILE A 7 21.55 42.97 18.57
CA ILE A 7 20.53 43.90 18.07
C ILE A 7 20.99 44.52 16.74
N GLY A 8 22.28 44.88 16.61
CA GLY A 8 22.87 45.38 15.37
C GLY A 8 22.88 44.35 14.24
N TRP A 9 23.17 43.08 14.55
CA TRP A 9 23.09 41.97 13.61
C TRP A 9 21.65 41.75 13.11
N PHE A 10 20.66 41.81 14.01
CA PHE A 10 19.24 41.72 13.63
C PHE A 10 18.78 42.94 12.82
N ALA A 11 19.20 44.16 13.18
CA ALA A 11 18.88 45.38 12.44
C ALA A 11 19.44 45.36 11.01
N ALA A 12 20.67 44.87 10.84
CA ALA A 12 21.31 44.72 9.53
C ALA A 12 20.59 43.70 8.62
N GLN A 13 20.07 42.60 9.17
CA GLN A 13 19.29 41.63 8.39
C GLN A 13 17.92 42.16 7.92
N ASP A 14 17.39 43.18 8.60
CA ASP A 14 16.08 43.76 8.31
C ASP A 14 16.18 45.09 7.54
N GLY A 15 17.38 45.50 7.11
CA GLY A 15 17.60 46.75 6.38
C GLY A 15 17.40 48.01 7.25
N ILE A 16 17.52 47.87 8.58
CA ILE A 16 17.30 48.96 9.55
C ILE A 16 18.65 49.53 9.99
N ASP A 17 18.82 50.85 9.90
CA ASP A 17 20.05 51.55 10.29
C ASP A 17 20.39 51.35 11.79
N PRO A 18 21.50 50.66 12.14
CA PRO A 18 21.91 50.41 13.51
C PRO A 18 22.28 51.69 14.28
N ALA A 19 22.72 52.75 13.59
CA ALA A 19 23.21 53.99 14.21
C ALA A 19 22.09 54.82 14.88
N ARG A 20 20.84 54.68 14.39
CA ARG A 20 19.65 55.31 15.00
C ARG A 20 19.24 54.71 16.35
N TYR A 21 19.85 53.59 16.76
CA TYR A 21 19.43 52.79 17.93
C TYR A 21 20.58 52.40 18.87
N SER A 22 21.73 53.07 18.79
CA SER A 22 22.79 53.00 19.80
C SER A 22 22.31 53.47 21.18
N TRP A 23 22.49 52.65 22.22
CA TRP A 23 22.14 53.00 23.60
C TRP A 23 22.95 54.19 24.15
N ARG A 24 24.14 54.46 23.58
CA ARG A 24 24.99 55.60 23.97
C ARG A 24 24.42 56.96 23.54
N ASN A 25 23.53 56.99 22.55
CA ASN A 25 22.89 58.23 22.09
C ASN A 25 21.59 58.59 22.85
N LEU A 26 21.33 57.96 24.00
CA LEU A 26 20.08 58.12 24.78
C LEU A 26 20.23 58.89 26.11
N VAL A 27 21.37 59.54 26.37
CA VAL A 27 21.60 60.35 27.58
C VAL A 27 21.74 61.85 27.29
N ARG A 28 21.57 62.30 26.03
CA ARG A 28 21.54 63.74 25.71
C ARG A 28 20.30 64.09 24.91
N ASP A 29 19.37 64.81 25.55
CA ASP A 29 18.89 66.07 24.98
C ASP A 29 18.39 67.04 26.09
N PRO A 30 18.66 68.36 25.98
CA PRO A 30 18.36 69.38 26.96
C PRO A 30 16.92 69.83 26.80
N GLY A 31 15.98 69.21 27.51
CA GLY A 31 14.58 69.61 27.38
C GLY A 31 13.57 68.69 28.05
N GLY A 32 13.64 68.56 29.38
CA GLY A 32 12.46 68.46 30.24
C GLY A 32 11.45 67.30 30.07
N VAL A 33 11.62 66.33 29.17
CA VAL A 33 10.78 65.12 29.11
C VAL A 33 11.50 63.98 29.82
N ARG A 34 10.82 63.34 30.78
CA ARG A 34 11.38 62.30 31.66
C ARG A 34 12.07 61.19 30.84
N THR A 35 13.41 61.21 30.83
CA THR A 35 14.31 60.30 30.09
C THR A 35 14.12 58.81 30.39
N ARG A 36 13.41 58.46 31.47
CA ARG A 36 13.01 57.09 31.80
C ARG A 36 12.01 56.48 30.80
N ASP A 37 11.14 57.26 30.16
CA ASP A 37 10.07 56.73 29.31
C ASP A 37 10.54 56.30 27.91
N LEU A 38 11.51 57.01 27.30
CA LEU A 38 11.98 56.71 25.94
C LEU A 38 12.83 55.43 25.86
N ALA A 39 13.71 55.21 26.84
CA ALA A 39 14.53 54.00 26.93
C ALA A 39 13.69 52.76 27.30
N ALA A 40 12.61 52.94 28.06
CA ALA A 40 11.65 51.88 28.35
C ALA A 40 10.82 51.52 27.11
N ALA A 41 10.33 52.52 26.37
CA ALA A 41 9.58 52.34 25.14
C ALA A 41 10.40 51.60 24.05
N LYS A 42 11.68 51.96 23.87
CA LYS A 42 12.57 51.28 22.92
C LYS A 42 12.86 49.82 23.32
N ARG A 43 13.09 49.53 24.60
CA ARG A 43 13.26 48.14 25.11
C ARG A 43 12.01 47.30 24.90
N TRP A 44 10.84 47.90 25.14
CA TRP A 44 9.56 47.25 24.90
C TRP A 44 9.37 46.88 23.43
N TRP A 45 9.68 47.80 22.50
CA TRP A 45 9.53 47.56 21.06
C TRP A 45 10.46 46.43 20.57
N TRP A 46 11.75 46.48 20.93
CA TRP A 46 12.72 45.46 20.52
C TRP A 46 12.38 44.07 21.07
N ARG A 47 11.90 44.00 22.31
CA ARG A 47 11.41 42.74 22.89
C ARG A 47 10.26 42.15 22.04
N GLN A 48 9.27 42.97 21.66
CA GLN A 48 8.14 42.50 20.84
C GLN A 48 8.57 42.06 19.43
N ALA A 49 9.55 42.75 18.82
CA ALA A 49 10.10 42.38 17.53
C ALA A 49 10.83 41.03 17.59
N LEU A 50 11.68 40.83 18.60
CA LEU A 50 12.46 39.60 18.79
C LEU A 50 11.56 38.39 19.08
N VAL A 51 10.51 38.55 19.89
CA VAL A 51 9.54 37.48 20.16
C VAL A 51 8.80 37.08 18.89
N ARG A 52 8.28 38.05 18.12
CA ARG A 52 7.59 37.77 16.85
C ARG A 52 8.50 37.06 15.85
N ARG A 53 9.76 37.48 15.75
CA ARG A 53 10.76 36.82 14.90
C ARG A 53 11.02 35.39 15.36
N ALA A 54 11.19 35.18 16.66
CA ALA A 54 11.41 33.86 17.23
C ALA A 54 10.24 32.91 16.94
N ASP A 55 9.00 33.37 17.06
CA ASP A 55 7.80 32.59 16.72
C ASP A 55 7.72 32.23 15.23
N VAL A 56 8.03 33.17 14.33
CA VAL A 56 8.06 32.92 12.88
C VAL A 56 9.16 31.91 12.52
N ARG A 57 10.33 32.00 13.15
CA ARG A 57 11.45 31.06 12.90
C ARG A 57 11.15 29.67 13.44
N ARG A 58 10.54 29.59 14.63
CA ARG A 58 10.06 28.33 15.22
C ARG A 58 9.03 27.64 14.32
N LYS A 59 8.04 28.37 13.80
CA LYS A 59 7.03 27.84 12.87
C LYS A 59 7.62 27.34 11.54
N ARG A 60 8.82 27.79 11.17
CA ARG A 60 9.53 27.38 9.95
C ARG A 60 10.62 26.33 10.22
N GLY A 61 10.63 25.69 11.39
CA GLY A 61 11.61 24.65 11.75
C GLY A 61 13.03 25.16 12.02
N ARG A 62 13.28 26.48 12.00
CA ARG A 62 14.60 27.06 12.27
C ARG A 62 14.79 27.29 13.77
N VAL A 63 14.99 26.18 14.50
CA VAL A 63 15.04 26.13 15.96
C VAL A 63 16.23 26.92 16.53
N ALA A 64 17.42 26.84 15.92
CA ALA A 64 18.60 27.59 16.34
C ALA A 64 18.39 29.12 16.24
N ASP A 65 17.83 29.60 15.12
CA ASP A 65 17.49 31.01 14.93
C ASP A 65 16.45 31.49 15.96
N ALA A 66 15.44 30.66 16.23
CA ALA A 66 14.41 30.96 17.22
C ALA A 66 15.00 31.04 18.64
N ALA A 67 15.93 30.16 18.97
CA ALA A 67 16.63 30.15 20.27
C ALA A 67 17.47 31.42 20.45
N ILE A 68 18.19 31.86 19.42
CA ILE A 68 18.97 33.10 19.47
C ILE A 68 18.05 34.31 19.69
N ALA A 69 16.93 34.40 18.97
CA ALA A 69 15.98 35.49 19.10
C ALA A 69 15.24 35.49 20.46
N TYR A 70 14.88 34.31 20.98
CA TYR A 70 14.28 34.19 22.31
C TYR A 70 15.27 34.53 23.43
N ARG A 71 16.54 34.10 23.34
CA ARG A 71 17.60 34.49 24.28
C ARG A 71 17.87 35.98 24.26
N ALA A 72 17.84 36.61 23.08
CA ALA A 72 17.95 38.06 22.92
C ALA A 72 16.80 38.80 23.63
N ALA A 73 15.56 38.32 23.41
CA ALA A 73 14.38 38.89 24.05
C ALA A 73 14.44 38.72 25.58
N LEU A 74 14.90 37.56 26.06
CA LEU A 74 15.06 37.29 27.48
C LEU A 74 16.17 38.16 28.10
N ALA A 75 17.27 38.44 27.39
CA ALA A 75 18.31 39.37 27.85
C ALA A 75 17.79 40.81 28.02
N LEU A 76 16.81 41.22 27.21
CA LEU A 76 16.15 42.54 27.33
C LEU A 76 15.11 42.60 28.46
N ALA A 77 14.56 41.46 28.86
CA ALA A 77 13.61 41.36 29.97
C ALA A 77 13.83 40.06 30.77
N PRO A 78 14.93 39.98 31.55
CA PRO A 78 15.26 38.77 32.32
C PRO A 78 14.20 38.40 33.36
N TRP A 79 13.38 39.36 33.78
CA TRP A 79 12.26 39.19 34.71
C TRP A 79 10.97 38.67 34.06
N SER A 80 10.96 38.40 32.75
CA SER A 80 9.74 38.03 32.04
C SER A 80 9.46 36.53 32.17
N THR A 81 8.53 36.17 33.07
CA THR A 81 8.00 34.81 33.22
C THR A 81 7.56 34.22 31.87
N ARG A 82 6.87 35.01 31.03
CA ARG A 82 6.43 34.57 29.70
C ARG A 82 7.59 34.17 28.80
N LEU A 83 8.68 34.95 28.77
CA LEU A 83 9.84 34.65 27.94
C LEU A 83 10.61 33.43 28.44
N LYS A 84 10.72 33.27 29.76
CA LYS A 84 11.32 32.07 30.37
C LYS A 84 10.52 30.81 30.00
N ILE A 85 9.19 30.85 30.10
CA ILE A 85 8.32 29.74 29.65
C ILE A 85 8.52 29.47 28.14
N LEU A 86 8.57 30.49 27.29
CA LEU A 86 8.76 30.30 25.85
C LEU A 86 10.14 29.71 25.50
N CYS A 87 11.19 30.11 26.21
CA CYS A 87 12.52 29.51 26.08
C CYS A 87 12.52 28.05 26.54
N GLY A 88 11.89 27.76 27.68
CA GLY A 88 11.70 26.40 28.19
C GLY A 88 10.95 25.53 27.19
N ASN A 89 9.84 26.02 26.62
CA ASN A 89 9.05 25.29 25.63
C ASN A 89 9.90 24.96 24.40
N LEU A 90 10.66 25.93 23.89
CA LEU A 90 11.55 25.69 22.73
C LEU A 90 12.61 24.62 23.03
N LEU A 91 13.21 24.64 24.22
CA LEU A 91 14.24 23.67 24.61
C LEU A 91 13.64 22.27 24.81
N ARG A 92 12.45 22.19 25.41
CA ARG A 92 11.70 20.94 25.54
C ARG A 92 11.32 20.37 24.18
N ASP A 93 10.81 21.21 23.28
CA ASP A 93 10.47 20.82 21.90
C ASP A 93 11.74 20.38 21.11
N ALA A 94 12.94 20.81 21.54
CA ALA A 94 14.24 20.38 21.02
C ALA A 94 14.87 19.19 21.79
N GLY A 95 14.13 18.54 22.69
CA GLY A 95 14.59 17.38 23.47
C GLY A 95 15.57 17.71 24.62
N GLN A 96 15.87 18.98 24.87
CA GLN A 96 16.77 19.42 25.94
C GLN A 96 15.99 19.62 27.25
N PHE A 97 15.51 18.51 27.84
CA PHE A 97 14.57 18.55 28.96
C PHE A 97 15.16 19.21 30.21
N GLU A 98 16.39 18.87 30.62
CA GLU A 98 17.06 19.48 31.78
C GLU A 98 17.22 21.00 31.64
N ALA A 99 17.66 21.46 30.46
CA ALA A 99 17.77 22.89 30.17
C ALA A 99 16.40 23.58 30.21
N SER A 100 15.34 22.91 29.77
CA SER A 100 13.98 23.46 29.85
C SER A 100 13.48 23.56 31.30
N LEU A 101 13.79 22.60 32.17
CA LEU A 101 13.45 22.64 33.60
C LEU A 101 14.07 23.86 34.28
N VAL A 102 15.32 24.21 33.96
CA VAL A 102 15.99 25.42 34.47
C VAL A 102 15.18 26.67 34.15
N HIS A 103 14.64 26.77 32.92
CA HIS A 103 13.83 27.93 32.51
C HIS A 103 12.45 27.96 33.19
N TYR A 104 11.77 26.83 33.37
CA TYR A 104 10.50 26.81 34.08
C TYR A 104 10.67 27.07 35.58
N ARG A 105 11.70 26.50 36.21
CA ARG A 105 12.05 26.79 37.62
C ARG A 105 12.38 28.27 37.80
N SER A 106 13.21 28.83 36.93
CA SER A 106 13.49 30.28 36.95
C SER A 106 12.27 31.15 36.65
N ALA A 107 11.29 30.66 35.87
CA ALA A 107 10.02 31.36 35.68
C ALA A 107 9.15 31.34 36.94
N LEU A 108 9.21 30.25 37.70
CA LEU A 108 8.53 30.06 38.97
C LEU A 108 9.21 30.82 40.12
N ASP A 109 10.53 31.01 40.08
CA ASP A 109 11.25 31.87 41.03
C ASP A 109 10.77 33.33 40.92
N ASP A 110 10.58 33.83 39.68
CA ASP A 110 10.06 35.18 39.44
C ASP A 110 8.55 35.29 39.70
N ASN A 111 7.79 34.25 39.33
CA ASN A 111 6.34 34.21 39.50
C ASN A 111 5.87 32.84 40.01
N PRO A 112 5.87 32.66 41.34
CA PRO A 112 5.44 31.42 41.97
C PRO A 112 3.96 31.09 41.76
N LYS A 113 3.16 32.04 41.24
CA LYS A 113 1.72 31.87 40.96
C LYS A 113 1.41 31.61 39.49
N SER A 114 2.41 31.26 38.68
CA SER A 114 2.20 30.96 37.26
C SER A 114 1.70 29.53 37.06
N ALA A 115 0.38 29.34 36.96
CA ALA A 115 -0.23 28.06 36.62
C ALA A 115 0.37 27.46 35.33
N ARG A 116 0.51 28.29 34.29
CA ARG A 116 1.14 27.90 33.03
C ARG A 116 2.60 27.42 33.16
N ALA A 117 3.40 28.00 34.06
CA ALA A 117 4.77 27.54 34.27
C ALA A 117 4.80 26.16 34.94
N TYR A 118 3.92 25.92 35.92
CA TYR A 118 3.76 24.62 36.55
C TYR A 118 3.23 23.56 35.57
N LEU A 119 2.30 23.92 34.67
CA LEU A 119 1.82 23.02 33.61
C LEU A 119 2.97 22.58 32.69
N HIS A 120 3.77 23.52 32.18
CA HIS A 120 4.88 23.19 31.28
C HIS A 120 6.03 22.47 32.00
N LEU A 121 6.25 22.75 33.28
CA LEU A 121 7.12 21.98 34.16
C LEU A 121 6.64 20.53 34.26
N GLY A 122 5.35 20.33 34.53
CA GLY A 122 4.73 18.99 34.62
C GLY A 122 4.84 18.21 33.31
N HIS A 123 4.57 18.83 32.16
CA HIS A 123 4.75 18.20 30.85
C HIS A 123 6.19 17.74 30.61
N THR A 124 7.17 18.54 31.06
CA THR A 124 8.59 18.21 30.89
C THR A 124 9.01 17.05 31.80
N LEU A 125 8.57 17.06 33.06
CA LEU A 125 8.81 15.98 34.02
C LEU A 125 8.15 14.67 33.58
N LYS A 126 6.95 14.74 32.98
CA LYS A 126 6.26 13.60 32.39
C LYS A 126 7.08 12.98 31.25
N LEU A 127 7.63 13.81 30.35
CA LEU A 127 8.50 13.36 29.25
C LEU A 127 9.84 12.77 29.74
N MET A 128 10.29 13.15 30.94
CA MET A 128 11.48 12.58 31.58
C MET A 128 11.19 11.32 32.42
N GLY A 129 9.94 10.85 32.48
CA GLY A 129 9.54 9.70 33.29
C GLY A 129 9.34 9.99 34.78
N GLU A 130 9.49 11.23 35.23
CA GLU A 130 9.28 11.66 36.63
C GLU A 130 7.79 11.87 36.95
N ARG A 131 7.02 10.78 36.91
CA ARG A 131 5.55 10.80 37.01
C ARG A 131 5.03 11.47 38.29
N SER A 132 5.64 11.21 39.43
CA SER A 132 5.23 11.79 40.72
C SER A 132 5.39 13.31 40.73
N ALA A 133 6.56 13.79 40.31
CA ALA A 133 6.87 15.22 40.25
C ALA A 133 6.01 15.95 39.19
N ALA A 134 5.66 15.28 38.09
CA ALA A 134 4.74 15.80 37.09
C ALA A 134 3.33 16.03 37.66
N ILE A 135 2.81 15.05 38.41
CA ILE A 135 1.49 15.15 39.07
C ILE A 135 1.49 16.32 40.07
N ASP A 136 2.53 16.46 40.89
CA ASP A 136 2.64 17.58 41.83
C ASP A 136 2.69 18.94 41.13
N ALA A 137 3.35 19.01 39.97
CA ALA A 137 3.35 20.21 39.15
C ALA A 137 1.96 20.52 38.58
N TYR A 138 1.23 19.51 38.08
CA TYR A 138 -0.14 19.72 37.61
C TYR A 138 -1.09 20.14 38.74
N ARG A 139 -1.01 19.50 39.92
CA ARG A 139 -1.81 19.89 41.10
C ARG A 139 -1.56 21.36 41.48
N LYS A 140 -0.30 21.81 41.43
CA LYS A 140 0.04 23.22 41.66
C LYS A 140 -0.53 24.13 40.57
N ALA A 141 -0.49 23.72 39.31
CA ALA A 141 -1.09 24.49 38.22
C ALA A 141 -2.60 24.65 38.40
N PHE A 142 -3.29 23.56 38.73
CA PHE A 142 -4.74 23.55 38.96
C PHE A 142 -5.14 24.33 40.23
N ALA A 143 -4.38 24.21 41.33
CA ALA A 143 -4.64 24.98 42.54
C ALA A 143 -4.49 26.51 42.34
N LEU A 144 -3.60 26.93 41.42
CA LEU A 144 -3.41 28.34 41.09
C LEU A 144 -4.47 28.88 40.12
N GLU A 145 -5.00 28.04 39.25
CA GLU A 145 -6.06 28.37 38.30
C GLU A 145 -7.08 27.22 38.24
N PRO A 146 -8.11 27.23 39.13
CA PRO A 146 -9.08 26.13 39.28
C PRO A 146 -9.99 25.85 38.08
N GLY A 147 -9.79 26.55 36.95
CA GLY A 147 -10.43 26.29 35.66
C GLY A 147 -9.43 25.97 34.54
N HIS A 148 -8.18 25.65 34.90
CA HIS A 148 -7.12 25.36 33.94
C HIS A 148 -7.33 23.98 33.31
N GLU A 149 -8.16 23.92 32.25
CA GLU A 149 -8.62 22.69 31.57
C GLU A 149 -7.50 21.68 31.29
N GLN A 150 -6.33 22.13 30.82
CA GLN A 150 -5.21 21.24 30.52
C GLN A 150 -4.58 20.59 31.76
N ALA A 151 -4.50 21.31 32.89
CA ALA A 151 -3.95 20.76 34.13
C ALA A 151 -4.94 19.76 34.74
N ALA A 152 -6.23 20.10 34.71
CA ALA A 152 -7.32 19.22 35.14
C ALA A 152 -7.35 17.93 34.32
N TRP A 153 -7.22 18.03 32.99
CA TRP A 153 -7.17 16.87 32.11
C TRP A 153 -5.98 15.96 32.41
N GLU A 154 -4.78 16.53 32.61
CA GLU A 154 -3.58 15.76 32.98
C GLU A 154 -3.71 15.08 34.36
N LEU A 155 -4.42 15.68 35.32
CA LEU A 155 -4.69 15.10 36.65
C LEU A 155 -5.75 14.00 36.61
N VAL A 156 -6.77 14.14 35.73
CA VAL A 156 -7.76 13.10 35.45
C VAL A 156 -7.10 11.89 34.80
N GLN A 157 -6.22 12.09 33.83
CA GLN A 157 -5.43 11.00 33.22
C GLN A 157 -4.47 10.35 34.21
N ALA A 158 -4.01 11.10 35.23
CA ALA A 158 -3.16 10.57 36.29
C ALA A 158 -3.92 9.78 37.38
N GLY A 159 -5.26 9.82 37.40
CA GLY A 159 -6.11 9.05 38.32
C GLY A 159 -6.44 9.74 39.66
N GLU A 160 -6.33 11.06 39.77
CA GLU A 160 -6.59 11.80 41.01
C GLU A 160 -8.10 11.97 41.30
N GLN A 161 -8.66 11.18 42.24
CA GLN A 161 -10.08 11.17 42.61
C GLN A 161 -10.62 12.51 43.18
N ARG A 162 -9.74 13.39 43.70
CA ARG A 162 -10.16 14.61 44.42
C ARG A 162 -10.53 15.78 43.50
N GLU A 163 -9.98 15.83 42.29
CA GLU A 163 -10.28 16.89 41.31
C GLU A 163 -11.43 16.55 40.36
N GLN A 164 -11.70 15.25 40.16
CA GLN A 164 -12.92 14.76 39.50
C GLN A 164 -14.20 15.31 40.16
N GLY A 165 -14.16 15.62 41.46
CA GLY A 165 -15.29 16.22 42.18
C GLY A 165 -15.49 17.72 41.95
N MET A 166 -14.44 18.49 41.64
CA MET A 166 -14.56 19.95 41.49
C MET A 166 -15.01 20.37 40.08
N ASP A 167 -14.54 19.66 39.05
CA ASP A 167 -14.94 19.89 37.65
C ASP A 167 -16.42 19.49 37.44
N PHE A 168 -16.88 18.44 38.14
CA PHE A 168 -18.28 18.03 38.21
C PHE A 168 -19.18 19.17 38.72
N VAL A 169 -18.82 19.82 39.84
CA VAL A 169 -19.65 20.89 40.44
C VAL A 169 -19.70 22.16 39.57
N ALA A 170 -18.64 22.47 38.83
CA ALA A 170 -18.61 23.60 37.90
C ALA A 170 -19.48 23.35 36.66
N GLN A 171 -19.42 22.14 36.09
CA GLN A 171 -20.31 21.72 35.00
C GLN A 171 -21.78 21.61 35.43
N MET A 172 -22.06 21.26 36.68
CA MET A 172 -23.41 21.17 37.24
C MET A 172 -24.17 22.52 37.30
N LYS A 173 -23.49 23.68 37.28
CA LYS A 173 -24.15 24.99 37.39
C LYS A 173 -24.77 25.53 36.10
N ASN A 174 -24.31 25.10 34.93
CA ASN A 174 -24.65 25.79 33.67
C ASN A 174 -25.71 25.10 32.78
N SER A 175 -25.95 23.80 32.92
CA SER A 175 -26.70 23.07 31.88
C SER A 175 -27.80 22.13 32.41
N GLY A 176 -28.17 22.24 33.68
CA GLY A 176 -29.20 21.39 34.29
C GLY A 176 -28.75 19.93 34.37
N VAL A 177 -28.29 19.55 35.55
CA VAL A 177 -27.78 18.21 35.92
C VAL A 177 -28.64 17.08 35.38
N GLU A 178 -29.96 17.25 35.39
CA GLU A 178 -30.92 16.26 34.89
C GLU A 178 -30.83 16.03 33.37
N THR A 179 -30.61 17.07 32.57
CA THR A 179 -30.57 16.94 31.10
C THR A 179 -29.23 16.36 30.65
N LEU A 180 -28.12 16.79 31.26
CA LEU A 180 -26.81 16.22 30.99
C LEU A 180 -26.68 14.79 31.53
N LEU A 181 -27.22 14.47 32.71
CA LEU A 181 -27.25 13.09 33.21
C LEU A 181 -28.13 12.22 32.31
N LYS A 182 -29.32 12.69 31.95
CA LYS A 182 -30.21 11.96 31.03
C LYS A 182 -29.56 11.75 29.67
N MET A 183 -28.97 12.79 29.06
CA MET A 183 -28.23 12.64 27.80
C MET A 183 -26.98 11.77 27.95
N SER A 184 -26.27 11.83 29.07
CA SER A 184 -25.08 10.99 29.30
C SER A 184 -25.44 9.53 29.49
N VAL A 185 -26.57 9.26 30.17
CA VAL A 185 -27.16 7.92 30.31
C VAL A 185 -27.70 7.48 28.96
N ASP A 186 -28.42 8.31 28.21
CA ASP A 186 -28.93 7.99 26.88
C ASP A 186 -27.78 7.75 25.89
N VAL A 187 -26.68 8.51 25.95
CA VAL A 187 -25.50 8.34 25.07
C VAL A 187 -24.65 7.15 25.51
N ALA A 188 -24.47 6.92 26.80
CA ALA A 188 -23.78 5.74 27.32
C ALA A 188 -24.61 4.48 27.03
N GLU A 189 -25.92 4.54 27.18
CA GLU A 189 -26.86 3.48 26.83
C GLU A 189 -26.92 3.29 25.32
N MET A 190 -26.92 4.34 24.51
CA MET A 190 -26.79 4.22 23.06
C MET A 190 -25.45 3.62 22.67
N ARG A 191 -24.34 3.99 23.30
CA ARG A 191 -23.00 3.41 23.05
C ARG A 191 -22.92 1.96 23.49
N THR A 192 -23.41 1.64 24.67
CA THR A 192 -23.47 0.27 25.19
C THR A 192 -24.41 -0.57 24.36
N ARG A 193 -25.58 -0.06 23.97
CA ARG A 193 -26.49 -0.73 23.04
C ARG A 193 -25.90 -0.83 21.64
N LEU A 194 -25.17 0.15 21.13
CA LEU A 194 -24.48 0.05 19.82
C LEU A 194 -23.31 -0.92 19.90
N ALA A 195 -22.59 -0.99 21.02
CA ALA A 195 -21.51 -1.94 21.25
C ALA A 195 -22.06 -3.34 21.48
N GLU A 196 -23.17 -3.51 22.20
CA GLU A 196 -23.92 -4.77 22.35
C GLU A 196 -24.53 -5.18 21.01
N ILE A 197 -25.21 -4.29 20.30
CA ILE A 197 -25.72 -4.53 18.95
C ILE A 197 -24.55 -4.89 18.05
N SER A 198 -23.40 -4.20 18.11
CA SER A 198 -22.21 -4.54 17.32
C SER A 198 -21.51 -5.83 17.78
N SER A 199 -21.68 -6.26 19.03
CA SER A 199 -21.10 -7.50 19.57
C SER A 199 -22.03 -8.70 19.39
N HIS A 200 -23.33 -8.47 19.19
CA HIS A 200 -24.37 -9.47 18.97
C HIS A 200 -24.82 -9.55 17.50
N LEU A 201 -24.62 -8.49 16.71
CA LEU A 201 -24.59 -8.58 15.27
C LEU A 201 -23.26 -9.25 14.92
N PRO A 202 -23.26 -10.40 14.23
CA PRO A 202 -22.10 -10.77 13.45
C PRO A 202 -21.78 -9.58 12.54
N ASP A 203 -20.51 -9.31 12.29
CA ASP A 203 -20.09 -8.29 11.33
C ASP A 203 -21.05 -8.34 10.13
N LEU A 204 -21.76 -7.24 9.84
CA LEU A 204 -22.83 -7.26 8.84
C LEU A 204 -22.30 -7.75 7.48
N ALA A 205 -20.99 -7.61 7.25
CA ALA A 205 -20.27 -8.22 6.14
C ALA A 205 -20.26 -9.76 6.23
N THR A 206 -19.98 -10.35 7.40
CA THR A 206 -20.06 -11.81 7.62
C THR A 206 -21.46 -12.38 7.40
N LEU A 207 -22.51 -11.67 7.82
CA LEU A 207 -23.92 -12.08 7.61
C LEU A 207 -24.34 -12.13 6.14
N ARG A 208 -23.66 -11.37 5.28
CA ARG A 208 -23.91 -11.32 3.83
C ARG A 208 -22.84 -12.06 3.03
N SER A 209 -21.88 -12.68 3.70
CA SER A 209 -20.77 -13.38 3.08
C SER A 209 -20.95 -14.89 3.17
N PHE A 210 -20.33 -15.59 2.22
CA PHE A 210 -20.29 -17.04 2.19
C PHE A 210 -18.83 -17.49 2.29
N PRO A 211 -18.53 -18.61 2.97
CA PRO A 211 -17.27 -19.30 2.79
C PRO A 211 -17.04 -19.58 1.31
N VAL A 212 -15.82 -19.38 0.82
CA VAL A 212 -15.48 -19.63 -0.59
C VAL A 212 -15.83 -21.06 -1.04
N GLN A 213 -15.73 -22.04 -0.14
CA GLN A 213 -16.07 -23.43 -0.39
C GLN A 213 -17.58 -23.65 -0.63
N ALA A 214 -18.42 -22.67 -0.26
CA ALA A 214 -19.87 -22.71 -0.45
C ALA A 214 -20.31 -21.95 -1.71
N TYR A 215 -19.43 -21.80 -2.72
CA TYR A 215 -19.69 -21.04 -3.95
C TYR A 215 -21.00 -21.44 -4.66
N GLY A 216 -21.32 -22.74 -4.77
CA GLY A 216 -22.57 -23.19 -5.38
C GLY A 216 -23.81 -22.73 -4.63
N THR A 217 -23.76 -22.66 -3.29
CA THR A 217 -24.86 -22.08 -2.49
C THR A 217 -24.94 -20.57 -2.68
N PHE A 218 -23.80 -19.89 -2.69
CA PHE A 218 -23.72 -18.46 -3.00
C PHE A 218 -24.39 -18.14 -4.34
N ARG A 219 -24.10 -18.90 -5.41
CA ARG A 219 -24.69 -18.68 -6.74
C ARG A 219 -26.18 -18.99 -6.86
N ARG A 220 -26.73 -19.82 -5.97
CA ARG A 220 -28.20 -20.04 -5.89
C ARG A 220 -28.93 -18.85 -5.25
N VAL A 221 -28.27 -18.13 -4.35
CA VAL A 221 -28.83 -16.96 -3.66
C VAL A 221 -28.58 -15.68 -4.46
N HIS A 222 -27.41 -15.55 -5.09
CA HIS A 222 -26.95 -14.35 -5.76
C HIS A 222 -26.84 -14.55 -7.27
N GLN A 223 -27.73 -13.88 -8.00
CA GLN A 223 -27.62 -13.71 -9.44
C GLN A 223 -26.60 -12.63 -9.79
N LEU A 224 -26.04 -12.70 -11.00
CA LEU A 224 -25.14 -11.65 -11.47
C LEU A 224 -25.91 -10.36 -11.71
N PRO A 225 -25.32 -9.19 -11.37
CA PRO A 225 -25.93 -7.91 -11.68
C PRO A 225 -25.99 -7.72 -13.21
N VAL A 226 -26.98 -6.95 -13.66
CA VAL A 226 -27.06 -6.46 -15.05
C VAL A 226 -26.44 -5.06 -15.07
N PRO A 227 -25.71 -4.65 -16.13
CA PRO A 227 -25.15 -3.30 -16.18
C PRO A 227 -26.26 -2.25 -16.19
N THR A 228 -25.99 -1.11 -15.55
CA THR A 228 -26.87 0.06 -15.62
C THR A 228 -27.05 0.49 -17.08
N PRO A 229 -28.28 0.80 -17.53
CA PRO A 229 -28.52 1.28 -18.88
C PRO A 229 -27.67 2.51 -19.21
N MET A 230 -27.09 2.52 -20.42
CA MET A 230 -26.30 3.63 -20.92
C MET A 230 -27.16 4.48 -21.87
N ASP A 231 -27.03 5.81 -21.78
CA ASP A 231 -27.68 6.73 -22.73
C ASP A 231 -27.08 6.64 -24.14
N THR A 232 -25.84 6.15 -24.24
CA THR A 232 -25.13 5.95 -25.51
C THR A 232 -25.44 4.57 -26.09
N PRO A 233 -25.67 4.46 -27.42
CA PRO A 233 -25.85 3.18 -28.08
C PRO A 233 -24.69 2.21 -27.79
N LEU A 234 -25.04 0.99 -27.37
CA LEU A 234 -24.06 -0.05 -27.10
C LEU A 234 -23.41 -0.57 -28.40
N PRO A 235 -22.09 -0.83 -28.41
CA PRO A 235 -21.40 -1.38 -29.56
C PRO A 235 -21.95 -2.77 -29.94
N SER A 236 -21.95 -3.06 -31.24
CA SER A 236 -22.23 -4.41 -31.73
C SER A 236 -21.04 -5.34 -31.47
N VAL A 237 -21.34 -6.60 -31.10
CA VAL A 237 -20.34 -7.62 -30.74
C VAL A 237 -20.45 -8.84 -31.66
N LEU A 238 -19.34 -9.23 -32.28
CA LEU A 238 -19.20 -10.50 -32.99
C LEU A 238 -18.76 -11.59 -32.01
N ILE A 239 -19.57 -12.62 -31.79
CA ILE A 239 -19.22 -13.76 -30.94
C ILE A 239 -18.65 -14.87 -31.82
N LEU A 240 -17.44 -15.32 -31.51
CA LEU A 240 -16.80 -16.47 -32.17
C LEU A 240 -16.79 -17.65 -31.20
N ALA A 241 -17.49 -18.73 -31.58
CA ALA A 241 -17.65 -19.91 -30.73
C ALA A 241 -17.27 -21.18 -31.48
N ARG A 242 -16.38 -22.00 -30.90
CA ARG A 242 -16.00 -23.30 -31.45
C ARG A 242 -17.00 -24.36 -31.00
N ALA A 243 -17.46 -25.18 -31.95
CA ALA A 243 -18.38 -26.28 -31.72
C ALA A 243 -17.75 -27.66 -31.97
N ALA A 244 -16.44 -27.71 -32.21
CA ALA A 244 -15.70 -28.95 -32.41
C ALA A 244 -15.77 -29.86 -31.17
N GLY A 245 -16.25 -31.08 -31.36
CA GLY A 245 -16.32 -32.10 -30.31
C GLY A 245 -17.27 -31.77 -29.16
N LEU A 246 -18.26 -30.89 -29.38
CA LEU A 246 -19.39 -30.70 -28.47
C LEU A 246 -20.40 -31.83 -28.67
N ASP A 247 -20.87 -32.41 -27.57
CA ASP A 247 -22.07 -33.25 -27.62
C ASP A 247 -23.33 -32.39 -27.88
N PRO A 248 -24.46 -33.01 -28.27
CA PRO A 248 -25.69 -32.27 -28.58
C PRO A 248 -26.19 -31.37 -27.43
N ASP A 249 -26.00 -31.77 -26.17
CA ASP A 249 -26.46 -31.02 -25.01
C ASP A 249 -25.55 -29.80 -24.75
N ALA A 250 -24.24 -29.96 -24.89
CA ALA A 250 -23.25 -28.89 -24.79
C ALA A 250 -23.45 -27.86 -25.91
N LEU A 251 -23.69 -28.32 -27.14
CA LEU A 251 -24.02 -27.44 -28.26
C LEU A 251 -25.34 -26.70 -28.00
N HIS A 252 -26.36 -27.37 -27.48
CA HIS A 252 -27.63 -26.73 -27.12
C HIS A 252 -27.44 -25.66 -26.04
N ARG A 253 -26.69 -25.95 -24.98
CA ARG A 253 -26.38 -24.98 -23.90
C ARG A 253 -25.62 -23.76 -24.43
N LEU A 254 -24.60 -23.96 -25.26
CA LEU A 254 -23.86 -22.88 -25.91
C LEU A 254 -24.81 -21.97 -26.70
N LEU A 255 -25.59 -22.56 -27.63
CA LEU A 255 -26.50 -21.80 -28.48
C LEU A 255 -27.61 -21.11 -27.68
N ALA A 256 -28.20 -21.78 -26.70
CA ALA A 256 -29.22 -21.19 -25.82
C ALA A 256 -28.68 -20.00 -25.02
N SER A 257 -27.44 -20.09 -24.52
CA SER A 257 -26.80 -19.00 -23.77
C SER A 257 -26.53 -17.75 -24.63
N ILE A 258 -26.30 -17.94 -25.93
CA ILE A 258 -26.12 -16.86 -26.90
C ILE A 258 -27.46 -16.22 -27.26
N VAL A 259 -28.49 -17.02 -27.56
CA VAL A 259 -29.80 -16.50 -27.98
C VAL A 259 -30.51 -15.73 -26.86
N THR A 260 -30.24 -16.08 -25.59
CA THR A 260 -30.87 -15.48 -24.41
C THR A 260 -30.18 -14.21 -23.89
N GLN A 261 -29.19 -13.68 -24.61
CA GLN A 261 -28.53 -12.42 -24.24
C GLN A 261 -29.54 -11.26 -24.16
N THR A 262 -29.46 -10.44 -23.11
CA THR A 262 -30.42 -9.37 -22.80
C THR A 262 -30.40 -8.22 -23.81
N VAL A 263 -29.32 -8.07 -24.56
CA VAL A 263 -29.17 -7.06 -25.61
C VAL A 263 -29.14 -7.71 -26.99
N GLY A 264 -29.75 -7.03 -27.97
CA GLY A 264 -29.85 -7.54 -29.34
C GLY A 264 -28.64 -7.29 -30.24
N THR A 265 -27.66 -6.51 -29.77
CA THR A 265 -26.53 -5.98 -30.55
C THR A 265 -25.38 -6.99 -30.68
N TRP A 266 -25.67 -8.19 -31.18
CA TRP A 266 -24.68 -9.21 -31.43
C TRP A 266 -24.93 -9.98 -32.73
N ARG A 267 -23.85 -10.52 -33.30
CA ARG A 267 -23.86 -11.55 -34.33
C ARG A 267 -22.94 -12.67 -33.89
N THR A 268 -23.28 -13.91 -34.17
CA THR A 268 -22.49 -15.06 -33.72
C THR A 268 -22.11 -15.93 -34.91
N VAL A 269 -20.84 -16.34 -34.97
CA VAL A 269 -20.35 -17.31 -35.94
C VAL A 269 -19.89 -18.56 -35.20
N ILE A 270 -20.55 -19.68 -35.48
CA ILE A 270 -20.19 -21.00 -34.98
C ILE A 270 -19.16 -21.63 -35.91
N LEU A 271 -18.05 -22.10 -35.33
CA LEU A 271 -16.89 -22.65 -36.02
C LEU A 271 -16.79 -24.15 -35.76
N ASP A 272 -16.35 -24.90 -36.76
CA ASP A 272 -15.90 -26.30 -36.59
C ASP A 272 -16.91 -27.29 -35.97
N ALA A 273 -18.21 -27.04 -36.11
CA ALA A 273 -19.21 -28.04 -35.72
C ALA A 273 -19.03 -29.32 -36.56
N ASP A 274 -19.19 -30.48 -35.91
CA ASP A 274 -19.25 -31.78 -36.59
C ASP A 274 -20.51 -31.88 -37.48
N PRO A 275 -20.63 -32.87 -38.38
CA PRO A 275 -21.75 -32.92 -39.34
C PRO A 275 -23.14 -32.90 -38.70
N ASP A 276 -23.31 -33.51 -37.52
CA ASP A 276 -24.59 -33.51 -36.81
C ASP A 276 -24.83 -32.20 -36.04
N GLY A 277 -23.78 -31.63 -35.44
CA GLY A 277 -23.79 -30.27 -34.89
C GLY A 277 -24.10 -29.22 -35.95
N GLN A 278 -23.58 -29.34 -37.17
CA GLN A 278 -23.92 -28.47 -38.30
C GLN A 278 -25.40 -28.49 -38.63
N LYS A 279 -26.04 -29.68 -38.64
CA LYS A 279 -27.49 -29.80 -38.84
C LYS A 279 -28.27 -29.14 -37.70
N ALA A 280 -27.81 -29.31 -36.46
CA ALA A 280 -28.44 -28.70 -35.29
C ALA A 280 -28.34 -27.17 -35.32
N VAL A 281 -27.15 -26.62 -35.63
CA VAL A 281 -26.92 -25.18 -35.81
C VAL A 281 -27.80 -24.65 -36.95
N ALA A 282 -27.81 -25.31 -38.11
CA ALA A 282 -28.62 -24.91 -39.26
C ALA A 282 -30.13 -24.86 -38.96
N ARG A 283 -30.63 -25.74 -38.07
CA ARG A 283 -32.02 -25.69 -37.62
C ARG A 283 -32.31 -24.43 -36.81
N ILE A 284 -31.41 -24.05 -35.90
CA ILE A 284 -31.57 -22.87 -35.04
C ILE A 284 -31.40 -21.57 -35.85
N MET A 285 -30.48 -21.54 -36.83
CA MET A 285 -30.28 -20.41 -37.74
C MET A 285 -31.55 -19.98 -38.50
N ARG A 286 -32.53 -20.88 -38.69
CA ARG A 286 -33.82 -20.54 -39.31
C ARG A 286 -34.69 -19.65 -38.42
N ALA A 287 -34.56 -19.79 -37.11
CA ALA A 287 -35.31 -19.02 -36.12
C ALA A 287 -34.53 -17.78 -35.63
N GLU A 288 -33.20 -17.83 -35.68
CA GLU A 288 -32.32 -16.76 -35.24
C GLU A 288 -31.33 -16.39 -36.34
N PRO A 289 -31.62 -15.35 -37.16
CA PRO A 289 -30.80 -14.98 -38.31
C PRO A 289 -29.45 -14.34 -37.94
N ARG A 290 -29.24 -13.97 -36.66
CA ARG A 290 -27.95 -13.48 -36.17
C ARG A 290 -26.92 -14.58 -35.97
N LEU A 291 -27.32 -15.85 -36.05
CA LEU A 291 -26.41 -16.99 -36.02
C LEU A 291 -25.93 -17.35 -37.42
N GLN A 292 -24.64 -17.58 -37.56
CA GLN A 292 -23.97 -17.98 -38.79
C GLN A 292 -23.04 -19.16 -38.52
N PHE A 293 -22.70 -19.87 -39.59
CA PHE A 293 -21.73 -20.96 -39.56
C PHE A 293 -20.58 -20.64 -40.50
N ALA A 294 -19.34 -20.94 -40.07
CA ALA A 294 -18.16 -20.85 -40.91
C ALA A 294 -17.30 -22.11 -40.76
N GLY A 295 -16.87 -22.66 -41.90
CA GLY A 295 -15.91 -23.77 -41.96
C GLY A 295 -14.49 -23.28 -42.22
N ARG A 296 -13.51 -24.15 -41.94
CA ARG A 296 -12.10 -23.92 -42.25
C ARG A 296 -11.83 -24.01 -43.75
N GLU A 297 -10.90 -23.19 -44.21
CA GLU A 297 -10.23 -23.36 -45.50
C GLU A 297 -9.22 -24.52 -45.44
N SER A 298 -8.78 -25.02 -46.60
CA SER A 298 -7.84 -26.16 -46.65
C SER A 298 -6.49 -25.79 -46.01
N GLY A 299 -6.08 -26.53 -44.98
CA GLY A 299 -4.84 -26.27 -44.23
C GLY A 299 -4.95 -25.16 -43.18
N GLU A 300 -6.14 -24.57 -42.97
CA GLU A 300 -6.38 -23.52 -41.98
C GLU A 300 -6.54 -24.13 -40.56
N THR A 301 -5.92 -23.51 -39.55
CA THR A 301 -6.12 -23.87 -38.13
C THR A 301 -7.39 -23.22 -37.57
N ALA A 302 -7.90 -23.68 -36.41
CA ALA A 302 -9.05 -23.04 -35.77
C ALA A 302 -8.80 -21.57 -35.45
N SER A 303 -7.58 -21.28 -34.97
CA SER A 303 -7.15 -19.93 -34.58
C SER A 303 -7.00 -19.02 -35.80
N ALA A 304 -6.53 -19.55 -36.94
CA ALA A 304 -6.49 -18.81 -38.20
C ALA A 304 -7.90 -18.42 -38.67
N LEU A 305 -8.86 -19.35 -38.62
CA LEU A 305 -10.27 -19.09 -38.93
C LEU A 305 -10.86 -18.00 -38.02
N GLU A 306 -10.65 -18.10 -36.71
CA GLU A 306 -11.08 -17.08 -35.75
C GLU A 306 -10.50 -15.70 -36.09
N TYR A 307 -9.20 -15.63 -36.36
CA TYR A 307 -8.52 -14.36 -36.64
C TYR A 307 -8.91 -13.77 -37.98
N ARG A 308 -9.17 -14.59 -39.00
CA ARG A 308 -9.68 -14.13 -40.30
C ARG A 308 -11.07 -13.53 -40.16
N LEU A 309 -11.97 -14.20 -39.44
CA LEU A 309 -13.32 -13.70 -39.17
C LEU A 309 -13.30 -12.43 -38.31
N ALA A 310 -12.43 -12.38 -37.31
CA ALA A 310 -12.23 -11.20 -36.47
C ALA A 310 -11.68 -10.00 -37.27
N HIS A 311 -10.75 -10.24 -38.21
CA HIS A 311 -10.26 -9.19 -39.13
C HIS A 311 -11.37 -8.67 -40.04
N ALA A 312 -12.21 -9.56 -40.56
CA ALA A 312 -13.32 -9.22 -41.45
C ALA A 312 -14.58 -8.68 -40.73
N ALA A 313 -14.58 -8.64 -39.40
CA ALA A 313 -15.74 -8.24 -38.61
C ALA A 313 -16.19 -6.80 -38.93
N SER A 314 -17.50 -6.61 -39.12
CA SER A 314 -18.13 -5.28 -39.22
C SER A 314 -18.53 -4.73 -37.85
N GLU A 315 -18.60 -5.60 -36.85
CA GLU A 315 -18.93 -5.26 -35.47
C GLU A 315 -17.83 -4.43 -34.84
N SER A 316 -18.20 -3.66 -33.81
CA SER A 316 -17.25 -2.81 -33.07
C SER A 316 -16.28 -3.61 -32.20
N ALA A 317 -16.67 -4.81 -31.80
CA ALA A 317 -15.85 -5.73 -31.01
C ALA A 317 -16.06 -7.19 -31.39
N VAL A 318 -15.07 -8.02 -31.07
CA VAL A 318 -15.08 -9.47 -31.25
C VAL A 318 -14.91 -10.14 -29.89
N LEU A 319 -15.86 -10.97 -29.49
CA LEU A 319 -15.82 -11.83 -28.31
C LEU A 319 -15.34 -13.22 -28.71
N PHE A 320 -14.12 -13.55 -28.30
CA PHE A 320 -13.58 -14.89 -28.40
C PHE A 320 -14.03 -15.70 -27.19
N LEU A 321 -14.56 -16.89 -27.42
CA LEU A 321 -14.97 -17.79 -26.36
C LEU A 321 -13.95 -18.91 -26.15
N ARG A 322 -13.93 -19.45 -24.93
CA ARG A 322 -13.33 -20.75 -24.64
C ARG A 322 -14.21 -21.89 -25.19
N ASP A 323 -13.63 -23.08 -25.27
CA ASP A 323 -14.39 -24.30 -25.57
C ASP A 323 -15.41 -24.59 -24.45
N HIS A 324 -16.58 -25.13 -24.82
CA HIS A 324 -17.68 -25.43 -23.91
C HIS A 324 -18.22 -24.23 -23.12
N ALA A 325 -18.04 -23.01 -23.65
CA ALA A 325 -18.53 -21.79 -23.01
C ALA A 325 -20.06 -21.76 -22.90
N ILE A 326 -20.53 -21.28 -21.75
CA ILE A 326 -21.93 -20.94 -21.48
C ILE A 326 -21.94 -19.51 -20.98
N LEU A 327 -22.60 -18.60 -21.68
CA LEU A 327 -22.61 -17.18 -21.34
C LEU A 327 -23.72 -16.87 -20.34
N ASP A 328 -23.43 -16.06 -19.33
CA ASP A 328 -24.48 -15.40 -18.57
C ASP A 328 -25.29 -14.49 -19.50
N ARG A 329 -26.61 -14.40 -19.29
CA ARG A 329 -27.53 -13.60 -20.12
C ARG A 329 -27.13 -12.12 -20.26
N SER A 330 -26.33 -11.60 -19.33
CA SER A 330 -25.86 -10.21 -19.30
C SER A 330 -24.45 -10.04 -19.87
N CYS A 331 -23.78 -11.11 -20.32
CA CYS A 331 -22.40 -11.09 -20.80
C CYS A 331 -22.15 -10.04 -21.89
N VAL A 332 -22.94 -10.05 -22.97
CA VAL A 332 -22.78 -9.10 -24.09
C VAL A 332 -23.07 -7.67 -23.63
N ALA A 333 -24.07 -7.49 -22.76
CA ALA A 333 -24.39 -6.18 -22.21
C ALA A 333 -23.23 -5.61 -21.40
N TRP A 334 -22.60 -6.42 -20.53
CA TRP A 334 -21.45 -6.01 -19.73
C TRP A 334 -20.24 -5.66 -20.57
N VAL A 335 -19.89 -6.51 -21.53
CA VAL A 335 -18.79 -6.27 -22.48
C VAL A 335 -19.00 -4.94 -23.21
N ALA A 336 -20.21 -4.73 -23.75
CA ALA A 336 -20.55 -3.52 -24.47
C ALA A 336 -20.54 -2.28 -23.57
N THR A 337 -21.03 -2.39 -22.34
CA THR A 337 -21.02 -1.30 -21.35
C THR A 337 -19.60 -0.89 -20.97
N VAL A 338 -18.69 -1.84 -20.68
CA VAL A 338 -17.29 -1.52 -20.35
C VAL A 338 -16.58 -0.87 -21.54
N MET A 339 -16.81 -1.37 -22.75
CA MET A 339 -16.27 -0.76 -23.97
C MET A 339 -16.88 0.61 -24.28
N THR A 340 -18.08 0.91 -23.81
CA THR A 340 -18.69 2.25 -23.97
C THR A 340 -18.17 3.21 -22.90
N ALA A 341 -18.00 2.72 -21.68
CA ALA A 341 -17.68 3.54 -20.51
C ALA A 341 -16.19 3.90 -20.37
N GLY A 342 -15.32 3.39 -21.24
CA GLY A 342 -13.89 3.66 -21.20
C GLY A 342 -13.14 3.31 -22.49
N ASP A 343 -11.83 3.48 -22.47
CA ASP A 343 -10.89 3.24 -23.56
C ASP A 343 -10.33 1.80 -23.58
N ALA A 344 -10.94 0.87 -22.83
CA ALA A 344 -10.53 -0.54 -22.81
C ALA A 344 -10.56 -1.12 -24.24
N ALA A 345 -9.43 -1.63 -24.72
CA ALA A 345 -9.30 -2.27 -26.03
C ALA A 345 -9.56 -3.77 -25.94
N VAL A 346 -9.21 -4.37 -24.81
CA VAL A 346 -9.50 -5.77 -24.46
C VAL A 346 -10.30 -5.78 -23.15
N VAL A 347 -11.30 -6.64 -23.06
CA VAL A 347 -12.10 -6.88 -21.86
C VAL A 347 -12.07 -8.37 -21.55
N THR A 348 -11.56 -8.71 -20.37
CA THR A 348 -11.64 -10.06 -19.79
C THR A 348 -12.71 -10.08 -18.71
N CYS A 349 -13.19 -11.26 -18.32
CA CYS A 349 -14.12 -11.41 -17.20
C CYS A 349 -13.69 -12.56 -16.29
N ASP A 350 -14.30 -12.69 -15.11
CA ASP A 350 -14.17 -13.92 -14.34
C ASP A 350 -14.86 -15.09 -15.09
N GLU A 351 -14.46 -16.31 -14.76
CA GLU A 351 -15.04 -17.53 -15.31
C GLU A 351 -15.47 -18.43 -14.15
N GLU A 352 -16.53 -19.21 -14.37
CA GLU A 352 -16.99 -20.23 -13.44
C GLU A 352 -17.01 -21.63 -14.05
N TRP A 353 -16.95 -22.63 -13.20
CA TRP A 353 -17.00 -24.04 -13.60
C TRP A 353 -18.27 -24.67 -13.06
N LEU A 354 -18.91 -25.46 -13.92
CA LEU A 354 -20.15 -26.16 -13.61
C LEU A 354 -19.88 -27.65 -13.40
N SER A 355 -20.66 -28.29 -12.53
CA SER A 355 -20.63 -29.73 -12.37
C SER A 355 -21.04 -30.43 -13.68
N PRO A 356 -20.36 -31.54 -14.05
CA PRO A 356 -20.81 -32.38 -15.15
C PRO A 356 -22.26 -32.83 -14.96
N GLY A 357 -23.07 -32.74 -16.02
CA GLY A 357 -24.50 -33.11 -15.98
C GLY A 357 -25.39 -32.01 -15.39
N ALA A 358 -25.44 -31.88 -14.06
CA ALA A 358 -26.38 -31.01 -13.35
C ALA A 358 -26.19 -29.51 -13.64
N GLY A 359 -25.00 -29.09 -14.12
CA GLY A 359 -24.75 -27.72 -14.52
C GLY A 359 -24.71 -26.73 -13.35
N GLU A 360 -24.50 -27.22 -12.12
CA GLU A 360 -24.44 -26.37 -10.93
C GLU A 360 -23.06 -25.73 -10.80
N PRO A 361 -22.93 -24.43 -10.45
CA PRO A 361 -21.63 -23.81 -10.21
C PRO A 361 -20.89 -24.47 -9.04
N ILE A 362 -19.64 -24.92 -9.29
CA ILE A 362 -18.80 -25.60 -8.30
C ILE A 362 -17.52 -24.83 -7.97
N ALA A 363 -17.01 -24.02 -8.90
CA ALA A 363 -15.80 -23.24 -8.71
C ALA A 363 -15.83 -21.96 -9.56
N PHE A 364 -14.94 -21.03 -9.26
CA PHE A 364 -14.81 -19.76 -9.97
C PHE A 364 -13.38 -19.23 -9.90
N ALA A 365 -13.03 -18.37 -10.83
CA ALA A 365 -11.75 -17.70 -10.90
C ALA A 365 -11.96 -16.21 -10.69
N ALA A 366 -11.83 -15.76 -9.45
CA ALA A 366 -11.90 -14.35 -9.09
C ALA A 366 -10.56 -13.65 -9.35
N ARG A 367 -10.47 -13.02 -10.51
CA ARG A 367 -9.26 -12.38 -11.02
C ARG A 367 -9.18 -10.94 -10.53
N GLY A 368 -7.97 -10.52 -10.18
CA GLY A 368 -7.68 -9.10 -9.98
C GLY A 368 -7.57 -8.37 -11.32
N ARG A 369 -7.10 -7.12 -11.26
CA ARG A 369 -6.72 -6.40 -12.47
C ARG A 369 -5.65 -7.15 -13.28
N PHE A 370 -5.63 -6.91 -14.59
CA PHE A 370 -4.61 -7.43 -15.49
C PHE A 370 -3.18 -7.11 -15.03
N ASP A 371 -2.33 -8.13 -14.94
CA ASP A 371 -0.95 -8.06 -14.51
C ASP A 371 -0.04 -8.81 -15.50
N ARG A 372 0.78 -8.04 -16.22
CA ARG A 372 1.71 -8.60 -17.20
C ARG A 372 2.71 -9.57 -16.56
N ASP A 373 3.15 -9.33 -15.32
CA ASP A 373 4.16 -10.15 -14.66
C ASP A 373 3.60 -11.54 -14.33
N MET A 374 2.34 -11.63 -13.89
CA MET A 374 1.66 -12.92 -13.76
C MET A 374 1.42 -13.57 -15.13
N LEU A 375 1.05 -12.81 -16.17
CA LEU A 375 0.86 -13.36 -17.52
C LEU A 375 2.13 -14.01 -18.08
N LEU A 376 3.32 -13.51 -17.72
CA LEU A 376 4.59 -14.13 -18.12
C LEU A 376 4.83 -15.52 -17.51
N GLN A 377 4.08 -15.87 -16.46
CA GLN A 377 4.24 -17.09 -15.68
C GLN A 377 3.06 -18.05 -15.88
N ALA A 378 1.83 -17.54 -16.01
CA ALA A 378 0.64 -18.30 -16.36
C ALA A 378 -0.48 -17.39 -16.89
N ASN A 379 -1.30 -17.87 -17.83
CA ASN A 379 -2.50 -17.14 -18.25
C ASN A 379 -3.66 -17.37 -17.27
N VAL A 380 -3.71 -16.53 -16.23
CA VAL A 380 -4.81 -16.53 -15.26
C VAL A 380 -6.07 -15.78 -15.73
N TRP A 381 -6.05 -15.08 -16.88
CA TRP A 381 -7.21 -14.32 -17.41
C TRP A 381 -8.16 -15.14 -18.27
N GLY A 382 -7.90 -16.43 -18.43
CA GLY A 382 -8.77 -17.36 -19.13
C GLY A 382 -8.64 -17.28 -20.66
N ALA A 383 -9.51 -18.05 -21.32
CA ALA A 383 -9.51 -18.19 -22.77
C ALA A 383 -10.65 -17.41 -23.45
N SER A 384 -11.47 -16.73 -22.66
CA SER A 384 -12.58 -15.91 -23.15
C SER A 384 -12.30 -14.43 -22.97
N MET A 385 -12.38 -13.65 -24.05
CA MET A 385 -12.11 -12.21 -24.00
C MET A 385 -12.73 -11.47 -25.18
N ALA A 386 -13.15 -10.23 -24.94
CA ALA A 386 -13.61 -9.34 -25.99
C ALA A 386 -12.51 -8.35 -26.39
N VAL A 387 -12.36 -8.11 -27.69
CA VAL A 387 -11.37 -7.19 -28.25
C VAL A 387 -12.07 -6.23 -29.19
N ARG A 388 -11.77 -4.93 -29.12
CA ARG A 388 -12.24 -3.98 -30.14
C ARG A 388 -11.71 -4.38 -31.50
N THR A 389 -12.56 -4.40 -32.52
CA THR A 389 -12.17 -4.81 -33.87
C THR A 389 -11.04 -3.96 -34.42
N ALA A 390 -11.06 -2.65 -34.18
CA ALA A 390 -9.99 -1.75 -34.59
C ALA A 390 -8.66 -2.07 -33.89
N ALA A 391 -8.69 -2.41 -32.61
CA ALA A 391 -7.50 -2.79 -31.86
C ALA A 391 -6.97 -4.14 -32.33
N PHE A 392 -7.84 -5.13 -32.53
CA PHE A 392 -7.47 -6.45 -33.02
C PHE A 392 -6.72 -6.38 -34.36
N ARG A 393 -7.17 -5.54 -35.29
CA ARG A 393 -6.51 -5.32 -36.59
C ARG A 393 -5.12 -4.70 -36.51
N SER A 394 -4.77 -4.08 -35.38
CA SER A 394 -3.43 -3.53 -35.15
C SER A 394 -2.46 -4.50 -34.48
N LEU A 395 -2.93 -5.68 -34.06
CA LEU A 395 -2.10 -6.65 -33.35
C LEU A 395 -1.26 -7.51 -34.30
N ASP A 396 0.00 -7.72 -33.95
CA ASP A 396 0.87 -8.72 -34.55
C ASP A 396 0.67 -10.08 -33.85
N LEU A 397 -0.16 -10.93 -34.45
CA LEU A 397 -0.57 -12.25 -33.95
C LEU A 397 -0.06 -13.37 -34.86
N SER A 398 0.30 -14.52 -34.28
CA SER A 398 0.56 -15.74 -35.05
C SER A 398 -0.73 -16.49 -35.37
N SER A 399 -1.00 -16.76 -36.66
CA SER A 399 -2.18 -17.53 -37.09
C SER A 399 -1.92 -19.05 -37.19
N ALA A 400 -0.68 -19.52 -37.03
CA ALA A 400 -0.27 -20.86 -37.46
C ALA A 400 -0.45 -22.00 -36.42
N GLU A 401 -0.99 -21.74 -35.22
CA GLU A 401 -1.11 -22.76 -34.16
C GLU A 401 -2.57 -23.15 -33.86
N ASP A 402 -2.85 -24.46 -33.86
CA ASP A 402 -4.17 -25.02 -33.49
C ASP A 402 -4.26 -25.29 -31.97
N ASP A 403 -3.89 -24.29 -31.17
CA ASP A 403 -3.90 -24.34 -29.70
C ASP A 403 -4.52 -23.04 -29.15
N ILE A 404 -5.69 -23.17 -28.52
CA ILE A 404 -6.42 -22.01 -27.97
C ILE A 404 -5.65 -21.35 -26.83
N ALA A 405 -4.91 -22.12 -26.03
CA ALA A 405 -4.14 -21.56 -24.92
C ALA A 405 -2.99 -20.69 -25.44
N PHE A 406 -2.33 -21.12 -26.52
CA PHE A 406 -1.36 -20.29 -27.23
C PHE A 406 -2.03 -19.03 -27.80
N ALA A 407 -3.09 -19.19 -28.58
CA ALA A 407 -3.73 -18.08 -29.30
C ALA A 407 -4.25 -16.98 -28.35
N ARG A 408 -4.84 -17.35 -27.22
CA ARG A 408 -5.35 -16.38 -26.23
C ARG A 408 -4.21 -15.71 -25.46
N SER A 409 -3.14 -16.44 -25.16
CA SER A 409 -1.96 -15.88 -24.51
C SER A 409 -1.20 -14.92 -25.43
N ASP A 410 -0.96 -15.29 -26.70
CA ASP A 410 -0.31 -14.40 -27.68
C ASP A 410 -1.15 -13.15 -27.96
N LEU A 411 -2.49 -13.25 -27.95
CA LEU A 411 -3.37 -12.08 -28.06
C LEU A 411 -3.19 -11.10 -26.90
N LEU A 412 -3.15 -11.60 -25.65
CA LEU A 412 -2.88 -10.76 -24.49
C LEU A 412 -1.46 -10.16 -24.57
N PHE A 413 -0.44 -10.93 -24.94
CA PHE A 413 0.91 -10.42 -25.12
C PHE A 413 1.03 -9.41 -26.27
N ALA A 414 0.34 -9.61 -27.39
CA ALA A 414 0.30 -8.64 -28.48
C ALA A 414 -0.35 -7.34 -28.01
N SER A 415 -1.39 -7.45 -27.18
CA SER A 415 -2.06 -6.30 -26.57
C SER A 415 -1.12 -5.53 -25.63
N THR A 416 -0.31 -6.22 -24.82
CA THR A 416 0.69 -5.55 -23.97
C THR A 416 1.81 -4.90 -24.78
N ARG A 417 2.30 -5.56 -25.85
CA ARG A 417 3.29 -4.98 -26.78
C ARG A 417 2.77 -3.72 -27.47
N ALA A 418 1.48 -3.70 -27.82
CA ALA A 418 0.81 -2.56 -28.43
C ALA A 418 0.35 -1.49 -27.41
N ALA A 419 0.72 -1.62 -26.12
CA ALA A 419 0.31 -0.73 -25.03
C ALA A 419 -1.22 -0.52 -24.94
N LEU A 420 -2.00 -1.53 -25.31
CA LEU A 420 -3.44 -1.48 -25.26
C LEU A 420 -3.95 -1.66 -23.83
N ARG A 421 -5.01 -0.93 -23.50
CA ARG A 421 -5.68 -1.08 -22.20
C ARG A 421 -6.47 -2.39 -22.16
N ILE A 422 -6.12 -3.25 -21.20
CA ILE A 422 -6.85 -4.48 -20.88
C ILE A 422 -7.64 -4.24 -19.60
N ALA A 423 -8.97 -4.21 -19.71
CA ALA A 423 -9.87 -4.14 -18.56
C ALA A 423 -10.30 -5.54 -18.12
N HIS A 424 -10.64 -5.66 -16.84
CA HIS A 424 -11.17 -6.88 -16.25
C HIS A 424 -12.52 -6.61 -15.60
N LEU A 425 -13.53 -7.41 -15.97
CA LEU A 425 -14.85 -7.44 -15.36
C LEU A 425 -14.87 -8.49 -14.24
N PRO A 426 -15.02 -8.09 -12.96
CA PRO A 426 -14.94 -9.00 -11.82
C PRO A 426 -16.27 -9.76 -11.60
N LEU A 427 -16.80 -10.34 -12.67
CA LEU A 427 -18.07 -11.07 -12.70
C LEU A 427 -17.87 -12.36 -13.51
N PRO A 428 -18.33 -13.53 -13.01
CA PRO A 428 -18.19 -14.80 -13.70
C PRO A 428 -19.20 -14.91 -14.85
N LEU A 429 -18.97 -14.14 -15.92
CA LEU A 429 -19.90 -14.00 -17.05
C LEU A 429 -19.86 -15.19 -18.01
N ILE A 430 -18.86 -16.05 -17.90
CA ILE A 430 -18.66 -17.21 -18.76
C ILE A 430 -18.42 -18.43 -17.88
N ALA A 431 -19.30 -19.42 -18.03
CA ALA A 431 -19.19 -20.70 -17.39
C ALA A 431 -18.64 -21.75 -18.37
N SER A 432 -18.04 -22.82 -17.84
CA SER A 432 -17.68 -24.00 -18.62
C SER A 432 -17.83 -25.28 -17.81
N VAL A 433 -18.05 -26.40 -18.48
CA VAL A 433 -18.02 -27.72 -17.83
C VAL A 433 -16.59 -28.27 -18.00
N PRO A 434 -15.84 -28.56 -16.92
CA PRO A 434 -14.51 -29.14 -17.02
C PRO A 434 -14.57 -30.50 -17.72
N ARG A 435 -13.58 -30.81 -18.57
CA ARG A 435 -13.33 -32.19 -19.01
C ARG A 435 -12.53 -32.93 -17.91
N ASP A 436 -12.60 -34.26 -17.86
CA ASP A 436 -11.96 -35.09 -16.83
C ASP A 436 -10.51 -34.63 -16.49
N HIS A 437 -10.18 -34.58 -15.19
CA HIS A 437 -8.94 -34.06 -14.59
C HIS A 437 -8.66 -32.54 -14.70
N GLU A 438 -9.46 -31.72 -15.40
CA GLU A 438 -9.31 -30.25 -15.41
C GLU A 438 -9.74 -29.57 -14.10
N SER A 439 -10.52 -30.26 -13.25
CA SER A 439 -10.99 -29.71 -11.97
C SER A 439 -9.88 -29.40 -10.97
N ASP A 440 -8.76 -30.14 -11.05
CA ASP A 440 -7.62 -29.97 -10.14
C ASP A 440 -6.72 -28.78 -10.53
N ASP A 441 -6.86 -28.28 -11.77
CA ASP A 441 -6.04 -27.21 -12.35
C ASP A 441 -6.70 -25.82 -12.28
N VAL A 442 -7.98 -25.79 -11.87
CA VAL A 442 -8.74 -24.56 -11.65
C VAL A 442 -8.13 -23.78 -10.50
N GLY A 443 -7.24 -22.84 -10.82
CA GLY A 443 -6.59 -21.95 -9.85
C GLY A 443 -5.21 -22.41 -9.36
N SER A 444 -4.62 -23.47 -9.94
CA SER A 444 -3.25 -23.92 -9.64
C SER A 444 -2.19 -22.88 -10.02
N GLY A 445 -2.51 -22.00 -10.98
CA GLY A 445 -1.55 -21.08 -11.59
C GLY A 445 -0.56 -21.79 -12.51
N ALA A 446 -0.84 -23.03 -12.92
CA ALA A 446 0.01 -23.77 -13.83
C ALA A 446 -0.01 -23.20 -15.25
N ALA A 447 1.12 -23.25 -15.93
CA ALA A 447 1.21 -22.89 -17.34
C ALA A 447 0.97 -24.10 -18.25
N SER A 448 0.04 -23.96 -19.19
CA SER A 448 -0.12 -24.92 -20.28
C SER A 448 1.02 -24.83 -21.29
N GLN A 449 1.24 -25.89 -22.06
CA GLN A 449 2.27 -25.91 -23.11
C GLN A 449 2.03 -24.82 -24.17
N GLY A 450 0.77 -24.55 -24.52
CA GLY A 450 0.41 -23.45 -25.43
C GLY A 450 0.77 -22.09 -24.86
N HIS A 451 0.54 -21.88 -23.56
CA HIS A 451 0.95 -20.65 -22.89
C HIS A 451 2.48 -20.47 -22.86
N GLU A 452 3.25 -21.54 -22.57
CA GLU A 452 4.71 -21.51 -22.59
C GLU A 452 5.26 -21.05 -23.95
N ARG A 453 4.75 -21.61 -25.05
CA ARG A 453 5.15 -21.18 -26.40
C ARG A 453 4.80 -19.72 -26.68
N ALA A 454 3.66 -19.23 -26.18
CA ALA A 454 3.30 -17.82 -26.32
C ALA A 454 4.24 -16.90 -25.52
N VAL A 455 4.70 -17.33 -24.34
CA VAL A 455 5.73 -16.63 -23.57
C VAL A 455 7.05 -16.62 -24.33
N GLU A 456 7.52 -17.76 -24.84
CA GLU A 456 8.77 -17.83 -25.63
C GLU A 456 8.75 -16.88 -26.84
N ARG A 457 7.62 -16.87 -27.58
CA ARG A 457 7.42 -15.91 -28.68
C ARG A 457 7.47 -14.47 -28.18
N HIS A 458 6.75 -14.14 -27.11
CA HIS A 458 6.75 -12.78 -26.56
C HIS A 458 8.15 -12.33 -26.11
N LEU A 459 8.91 -13.20 -25.43
CA LEU A 459 10.29 -12.93 -25.01
C LEU A 459 11.18 -12.65 -26.22
N SER A 460 11.05 -13.44 -27.30
CA SER A 460 11.83 -13.26 -28.53
C SER A 460 11.56 -11.92 -29.23
N LEU A 461 10.33 -11.41 -29.15
CA LEU A 461 9.91 -10.18 -29.82
C LEU A 461 10.18 -8.91 -29.00
N ALA A 462 10.04 -8.98 -27.68
CA ALA A 462 9.98 -7.80 -26.83
C ALA A 462 11.04 -7.73 -25.71
N MET A 463 11.68 -8.85 -25.37
CA MET A 463 12.58 -8.94 -24.21
C MET A 463 13.85 -9.76 -24.51
N PRO A 464 14.68 -9.30 -25.48
CA PRO A 464 15.90 -10.01 -25.84
C PRO A 464 16.83 -10.16 -24.62
N GLY A 465 17.26 -11.40 -24.36
CA GLY A 465 18.13 -11.75 -23.23
C GLY A 465 17.39 -12.27 -21.99
N CYS A 466 16.08 -12.05 -21.87
CA CYS A 466 15.26 -12.77 -20.91
C CYS A 466 14.99 -14.19 -21.40
N ARG A 467 15.03 -15.17 -20.49
CA ARG A 467 14.83 -16.59 -20.83
C ARG A 467 14.01 -17.29 -19.76
N LEU A 468 13.35 -18.39 -20.15
CA LEU A 468 12.71 -19.29 -19.21
C LEU A 468 13.78 -20.03 -18.38
N ALA A 469 13.66 -19.96 -17.06
CA ALA A 469 14.47 -20.69 -16.09
C ALA A 469 14.00 -22.14 -15.97
N THR A 470 12.69 -22.31 -15.89
CA THR A 470 12.01 -23.61 -15.86
C THR A 470 11.04 -23.69 -17.02
N LYS A 471 11.17 -24.74 -17.83
CA LYS A 471 10.17 -25.11 -18.82
C LYS A 471 8.98 -25.79 -18.12
N GLY A 472 7.77 -25.60 -18.61
CA GLY A 472 6.52 -26.13 -18.03
C GLY A 472 6.35 -27.63 -18.23
N THR A 473 7.42 -28.43 -18.16
CA THR A 473 7.45 -29.85 -18.54
C THR A 473 6.57 -30.76 -17.69
N ASP A 474 5.95 -30.26 -16.62
CA ASP A 474 4.95 -30.99 -15.83
C ASP A 474 3.53 -30.42 -15.89
N GLY A 475 3.31 -29.24 -16.49
CA GLY A 475 2.01 -28.56 -16.57
C GLY A 475 1.35 -28.29 -15.20
N LYS A 476 2.12 -28.24 -14.11
CA LYS A 476 1.59 -28.19 -12.74
C LYS A 476 2.00 -26.95 -11.95
N ARG A 477 2.85 -26.09 -12.53
CA ARG A 477 3.45 -24.92 -11.87
C ARG A 477 3.53 -23.73 -12.82
N PRO A 478 3.55 -22.49 -12.29
CA PRO A 478 3.85 -21.31 -13.10
C PRO A 478 5.26 -21.40 -13.71
N LEU A 479 5.46 -20.78 -14.88
CA LEU A 479 6.78 -20.62 -15.46
C LEU A 479 7.63 -19.68 -14.59
N ARG A 480 8.96 -19.82 -14.68
CA ARG A 480 9.91 -18.90 -14.03
C ARG A 480 10.80 -18.25 -15.06
N LEU A 481 11.02 -16.95 -14.91
CA LEU A 481 11.84 -16.15 -15.82
C LEU A 481 13.19 -15.82 -15.17
N VAL A 482 14.25 -15.83 -15.98
CA VAL A 482 15.52 -15.21 -15.62
C VAL A 482 15.59 -13.85 -16.28
N TRP A 483 15.65 -12.81 -15.46
CA TRP A 483 15.85 -11.44 -15.92
C TRP A 483 17.37 -11.17 -16.03
N PRO A 484 17.88 -10.71 -17.19
CA PRO A 484 19.29 -10.43 -17.35
C PRO A 484 19.69 -9.22 -16.49
N ALA A 485 20.73 -9.38 -15.67
CA ALA A 485 21.32 -8.25 -14.95
C ALA A 485 22.18 -7.39 -15.91
N PRO A 486 22.04 -6.05 -15.92
CA PRO A 486 22.93 -5.16 -16.65
C PRO A 486 24.35 -5.23 -16.09
N LYS A 487 25.35 -5.03 -16.94
CA LYS A 487 26.77 -4.89 -16.54
C LYS A 487 27.09 -3.61 -15.74
N GLU A 488 26.14 -2.67 -15.65
CA GLU A 488 26.33 -1.39 -14.93
C GLU A 488 25.51 -1.31 -13.64
N ALA A 489 24.59 -2.26 -13.42
CA ALA A 489 23.79 -2.35 -12.20
C ALA A 489 24.51 -3.20 -11.15
N ASP A 490 25.80 -2.92 -10.95
CA ASP A 490 26.75 -3.92 -10.46
C ASP A 490 26.87 -3.99 -8.94
N THR A 491 26.42 -3.00 -8.16
CA THR A 491 26.49 -3.08 -6.69
C THR A 491 25.16 -2.87 -5.99
N ILE A 492 24.98 -3.54 -4.84
CA ILE A 492 23.84 -3.38 -3.93
C ILE A 492 24.40 -2.91 -2.60
N THR A 493 23.78 -1.89 -2.01
CA THR A 493 24.01 -1.57 -0.60
C THR A 493 22.80 -2.01 0.21
N VAL A 494 23.02 -3.01 1.07
CA VAL A 494 22.05 -3.47 2.06
C VAL A 494 22.15 -2.57 3.29
N ILE A 495 21.03 -2.08 3.80
CA ILE A 495 20.93 -1.21 4.96
C ILE A 495 20.19 -1.98 6.04
N VAL A 496 20.84 -2.16 7.19
CA VAL A 496 20.34 -2.96 8.32
C VAL A 496 20.40 -2.13 9.60
N PRO A 497 19.31 -1.45 9.98
CA PRO A 497 19.20 -0.82 11.29
C PRO A 497 19.08 -1.89 12.38
N THR A 498 19.82 -1.73 13.48
CA THR A 498 19.80 -2.66 14.61
C THR A 498 19.91 -1.93 15.94
N ARG A 499 19.37 -2.53 17.01
CA ARG A 499 19.58 -2.07 18.39
C ARG A 499 19.41 -3.23 19.34
N ASN A 500 20.44 -3.52 20.15
CA ASN A 500 20.39 -4.60 21.15
C ASN A 500 19.95 -5.95 20.55
N ASN A 501 20.37 -6.24 19.32
CA ASN A 501 20.05 -7.48 18.61
C ASN A 501 21.24 -7.97 17.76
N ALA A 502 22.45 -7.89 18.31
CA ALA A 502 23.67 -8.16 17.54
C ALA A 502 23.80 -9.61 17.03
N ASP A 503 23.26 -10.59 17.76
CA ASP A 503 23.29 -12.00 17.35
C ASP A 503 22.50 -12.22 16.03
N ASP A 504 21.24 -11.79 16.00
CA ASP A 504 20.39 -11.85 14.82
C ASP A 504 20.96 -11.00 13.68
N CYS A 505 21.40 -9.76 13.97
CA CYS A 505 22.02 -8.89 12.98
C CYS A 505 23.25 -9.57 12.34
N THR A 506 24.08 -10.22 13.14
CA THR A 506 25.26 -10.95 12.65
C THR A 506 24.85 -12.14 11.79
N ALA A 507 23.82 -12.89 12.19
CA ALA A 507 23.29 -14.01 11.41
C ALA A 507 22.71 -13.54 10.07
N MET A 508 21.94 -12.45 10.06
CA MET A 508 21.40 -11.82 8.87
C MET A 508 22.52 -11.41 7.91
N VAL A 509 23.49 -10.62 8.38
CA VAL A 509 24.64 -10.18 7.59
C VAL A 509 25.39 -11.38 7.02
N LYS A 510 25.67 -12.41 7.82
CA LYS A 510 26.32 -13.63 7.35
C LYS A 510 25.51 -14.31 6.25
N SER A 511 24.21 -14.51 6.44
CA SER A 511 23.34 -15.19 5.47
C SER A 511 23.23 -14.43 4.14
N LEU A 512 23.20 -13.10 4.17
CA LEU A 512 23.19 -12.24 2.98
C LEU A 512 24.35 -12.56 2.05
N PHE A 513 25.58 -12.59 2.59
CA PHE A 513 26.77 -12.85 1.78
C PHE A 513 26.93 -14.33 1.42
N ASP A 514 26.64 -15.25 2.35
CA ASP A 514 26.77 -16.69 2.09
C ASP A 514 25.81 -17.19 1.00
N ARG A 515 24.68 -16.50 0.84
CA ARG A 515 23.67 -16.80 -0.18
C ARG A 515 23.75 -15.91 -1.42
N ALA A 516 24.63 -14.90 -1.47
CA ALA A 516 24.78 -14.07 -2.65
C ALA A 516 25.47 -14.84 -3.79
N GLY A 517 24.99 -14.65 -5.01
CA GLY A 517 25.66 -15.12 -6.24
C GLY A 517 26.92 -14.31 -6.54
N LYS A 518 26.93 -13.01 -6.22
CA LYS A 518 28.09 -12.12 -6.35
C LYS A 518 28.36 -11.33 -5.06
N PRO A 519 28.89 -11.97 -4.01
CA PRO A 519 29.09 -11.33 -2.70
C PRO A 519 30.02 -10.10 -2.75
N ASP A 520 31.00 -10.06 -3.65
CA ASP A 520 31.92 -8.91 -3.79
C ASP A 520 31.22 -7.63 -4.27
N ALA A 521 30.06 -7.80 -4.92
CA ALA A 521 29.20 -6.74 -5.42
C ALA A 521 28.09 -6.34 -4.42
N VAL A 522 28.12 -6.89 -3.21
CA VAL A 522 27.20 -6.55 -2.12
C VAL A 522 27.98 -5.82 -1.04
N ALA A 523 27.46 -4.67 -0.61
CA ALA A 523 27.92 -3.95 0.57
C ALA A 523 26.81 -3.94 1.62
N CYS A 524 27.17 -3.94 2.90
CA CYS A 524 26.23 -3.87 4.01
C CYS A 524 26.57 -2.69 4.94
N LEU A 525 25.59 -1.81 5.16
CA LEU A 525 25.63 -0.70 6.12
C LEU A 525 24.76 -1.09 7.32
N VAL A 526 25.41 -1.44 8.42
CA VAL A 526 24.72 -1.69 9.69
C VAL A 526 24.59 -0.37 10.45
N VAL A 527 23.37 0.00 10.82
CA VAL A 527 23.09 1.23 11.58
C VAL A 527 22.73 0.86 13.01
N ASP A 528 23.71 0.93 13.91
CA ASP A 528 23.54 0.75 15.35
C ASP A 528 22.78 1.96 15.94
N ASN A 529 21.50 1.79 16.25
CA ASN A 529 20.68 2.82 16.90
C ASN A 529 20.86 2.85 18.43
N GLY A 530 22.10 3.09 18.86
CA GLY A 530 22.42 3.29 20.27
C GLY A 530 22.31 2.01 21.11
N THR A 531 22.83 0.89 20.61
CA THR A 531 22.98 -0.35 21.37
C THR A 531 23.69 -0.05 22.69
N ASP A 532 23.07 -0.51 23.79
CA ASP A 532 23.50 -0.27 25.16
C ASP A 532 24.20 -1.50 25.78
N ARG A 533 23.89 -2.71 25.32
CA ARG A 533 24.52 -3.95 25.77
C ARG A 533 25.99 -4.00 25.30
N PRO A 534 26.97 -4.07 26.21
CA PRO A 534 28.39 -4.11 25.81
C PRO A 534 28.74 -5.29 24.90
N ALA A 535 28.20 -6.47 25.18
CA ALA A 535 28.43 -7.67 24.36
C ALA A 535 27.97 -7.46 22.91
N ASP A 536 26.78 -6.92 22.70
CA ASP A 536 26.26 -6.58 21.37
C ASP A 536 27.14 -5.53 20.66
N ARG A 537 27.60 -4.51 21.40
CA ARG A 537 28.49 -3.48 20.81
C ARG A 537 29.79 -4.08 20.31
N ASP A 538 30.39 -5.00 21.08
CA ASP A 538 31.61 -5.69 20.70
C ASP A 538 31.38 -6.56 19.46
N GLN A 539 30.25 -7.28 19.40
CA GLN A 539 29.85 -8.09 18.23
C GLN A 539 29.62 -7.23 16.98
N LEU A 540 28.86 -6.13 17.09
CA LEU A 540 28.62 -5.22 15.97
C LEU A 540 29.93 -4.56 15.51
N THR A 541 30.83 -4.20 16.43
CA THR A 541 32.15 -3.68 16.06
C THR A 541 32.96 -4.72 15.28
N ALA A 542 32.92 -5.98 15.70
CA ALA A 542 33.59 -7.09 15.02
C ALA A 542 33.07 -7.32 13.59
N LEU A 543 31.80 -7.02 13.31
CA LEU A 543 31.25 -7.11 11.93
C LEU A 543 31.98 -6.19 10.94
N SER A 544 32.50 -5.05 11.40
CA SER A 544 33.26 -4.13 10.54
C SER A 544 34.61 -4.69 10.07
N ALA A 545 35.08 -5.80 10.65
CA ALA A 545 36.28 -6.51 10.16
C ALA A 545 36.01 -7.26 8.84
N ARG A 546 34.73 -7.54 8.52
CA ARG A 546 34.36 -8.17 7.26
C ARG A 546 34.48 -7.18 6.10
N GLN A 547 35.10 -7.60 5.00
CA GLN A 547 35.13 -6.82 3.77
C GLN A 547 33.71 -6.47 3.31
N ASN A 548 33.51 -5.23 2.85
CA ASN A 548 32.22 -4.68 2.40
C ASN A 548 31.14 -4.56 3.50
N VAL A 549 31.49 -4.65 4.78
CA VAL A 549 30.59 -4.31 5.89
C VAL A 549 31.10 -3.08 6.61
N SER A 550 30.22 -2.12 6.88
CA SER A 550 30.53 -1.00 7.77
C SER A 550 29.42 -0.79 8.77
N VAL A 551 29.80 -0.52 10.01
CA VAL A 551 28.86 -0.27 11.11
C VAL A 551 28.97 1.19 11.51
N TRP A 552 27.85 1.89 11.53
CA TRP A 552 27.76 3.26 12.03
C TRP A 552 26.80 3.33 13.19
N ARG A 553 27.00 4.33 14.04
CA ARG A 553 26.23 4.52 15.25
C ARG A 553 25.43 5.80 15.19
N ASP A 554 24.15 5.70 15.52
CA ASP A 554 23.23 6.81 15.69
C ASP A 554 22.58 6.71 17.08
N GLU A 555 22.88 7.65 17.97
CA GLU A 555 22.37 7.65 19.34
C GLU A 555 21.01 8.39 19.49
N GLY A 556 20.40 8.77 18.38
CA GLY A 556 19.10 9.41 18.34
C GLY A 556 17.96 8.49 18.78
N ALA A 557 16.80 9.09 19.04
CA ALA A 557 15.57 8.35 19.32
C ALA A 557 15.21 7.45 18.12
N PHE A 558 14.64 6.27 18.39
CA PHE A 558 14.33 5.31 17.35
C PHE A 558 13.36 5.90 16.31
N ASN A 559 13.83 5.95 15.07
CA ASN A 559 13.08 6.39 13.91
C ASN A 559 13.59 5.59 12.72
N TRP A 560 12.89 4.51 12.39
CA TRP A 560 13.28 3.58 11.34
C TRP A 560 13.45 4.30 10.00
N SER A 561 12.54 5.21 9.67
CA SER A 561 12.60 6.02 8.44
C SER A 561 13.84 6.91 8.39
N HIS A 562 14.21 7.54 9.51
CA HIS A 562 15.40 8.38 9.60
C HIS A 562 16.69 7.57 9.41
N LEU A 563 16.82 6.45 10.14
CA LEU A 563 18.00 5.59 10.09
C LEU A 563 18.26 5.09 8.66
N ASN A 564 17.20 4.65 7.97
CA ASN A 564 17.30 4.21 6.59
C ASN A 564 17.63 5.35 5.61
N ASN A 565 17.05 6.54 5.78
CA ASN A 565 17.37 7.69 4.94
C ASN A 565 18.84 8.10 5.06
N VAL A 566 19.36 8.23 6.28
CA VAL A 566 20.76 8.62 6.53
C VAL A 566 21.72 7.59 5.95
N ALA A 567 21.41 6.30 6.09
CA ALA A 567 22.23 5.24 5.49
C ALA A 567 22.15 5.25 3.94
N ALA A 568 20.97 5.50 3.37
CA ALA A 568 20.77 5.58 1.93
C ALA A 568 21.55 6.75 1.29
N GLU A 569 21.65 7.88 1.98
CA GLU A 569 22.46 9.02 1.53
C GLU A 569 23.94 8.63 1.37
N GLN A 570 24.48 7.87 2.33
CA GLN A 570 25.88 7.45 2.34
C GLN A 570 26.17 6.23 1.45
N ALA A 571 25.14 5.46 1.10
CA ALA A 571 25.26 4.32 0.20
C ALA A 571 25.77 4.76 -1.18
N LYS A 572 26.77 4.06 -1.72
CA LYS A 572 27.37 4.39 -3.03
C LYS A 572 26.78 3.59 -4.19
N SER A 573 26.07 2.52 -3.87
CA SER A 573 25.52 1.62 -4.87
C SER A 573 24.30 2.22 -5.58
N PRO A 574 24.08 1.89 -6.86
CA PRO A 574 22.88 2.31 -7.59
C PRO A 574 21.61 1.60 -7.07
N LEU A 575 21.75 0.45 -6.42
CA LEU A 575 20.65 -0.29 -5.80
C LEU A 575 20.76 -0.24 -4.28
N LEU A 576 19.64 0.04 -3.62
CA LEU A 576 19.48 -0.02 -2.18
C LEU A 576 18.60 -1.21 -1.82
N LEU A 577 18.95 -1.92 -0.76
CA LEU A 577 18.10 -2.94 -0.13
C LEU A 577 17.93 -2.59 1.35
N PHE A 578 16.71 -2.26 1.75
CA PHE A 578 16.36 -2.09 3.16
C PHE A 578 15.98 -3.45 3.73
N ALA A 579 16.57 -3.81 4.88
CA ALA A 579 16.29 -5.07 5.55
C ALA A 579 16.26 -4.89 7.07
N ASN A 580 15.41 -5.68 7.74
CA ASN A 580 15.49 -5.80 9.19
C ASN A 580 16.70 -6.66 9.61
N ASP A 581 17.09 -6.54 10.87
CA ASP A 581 18.23 -7.26 11.45
C ASP A 581 17.91 -8.69 11.88
N ASP A 582 16.63 -9.06 12.00
CA ASP A 582 16.10 -10.36 12.45
C ASP A 582 15.65 -11.28 11.30
N MET A 583 16.44 -11.30 10.23
CA MET A 583 16.13 -11.97 8.97
C MET A 583 17.18 -13.05 8.64
N GLU A 584 16.80 -14.09 7.89
CA GLU A 584 17.73 -15.11 7.40
C GLU A 584 17.44 -15.45 5.93
N MET A 585 18.45 -15.31 5.06
CA MET A 585 18.33 -15.64 3.65
C MET A 585 18.18 -17.15 3.40
N LEU A 586 17.12 -17.53 2.68
CA LEU A 586 16.91 -18.91 2.21
C LEU A 586 17.35 -19.09 0.76
N THR A 587 17.02 -18.12 -0.09
CA THR A 587 17.32 -18.15 -1.51
C THR A 587 18.80 -17.88 -1.78
N GLY A 588 19.49 -18.80 -2.45
CA GLY A 588 20.81 -18.55 -3.05
C GLY A 588 20.70 -17.77 -4.37
N GLY A 589 21.68 -16.91 -4.67
CA GLY A 589 21.68 -16.05 -5.86
C GLY A 589 20.66 -14.91 -5.83
N TRP A 590 20.20 -14.52 -4.64
CA TRP A 590 19.14 -13.53 -4.46
C TRP A 590 19.47 -12.16 -5.07
N ASP A 591 20.73 -11.76 -5.03
CA ASP A 591 21.25 -10.48 -5.52
C ASP A 591 21.20 -10.39 -7.05
N GLU A 592 21.47 -11.50 -7.74
CA GLU A 592 21.35 -11.57 -9.20
C GLU A 592 19.88 -11.45 -9.65
N MET A 593 18.97 -12.14 -8.94
CA MET A 593 17.53 -12.04 -9.19
C MET A 593 17.03 -10.61 -8.96
N LEU A 594 17.44 -10.00 -7.85
CA LEU A 594 17.09 -8.62 -7.50
C LEU A 594 17.59 -7.63 -8.56
N ARG A 595 18.84 -7.77 -9.03
CA ARG A 595 19.40 -6.94 -10.12
C ARG A 595 18.61 -7.11 -11.40
N GLY A 596 18.26 -8.33 -11.77
CA GLY A 596 17.48 -8.62 -12.98
C GLY A 596 16.11 -7.93 -12.95
N HIS A 597 15.41 -7.98 -11.81
CA HIS A 597 14.13 -7.28 -11.67
C HIS A 597 14.27 -5.75 -11.69
N LEU A 598 15.24 -5.18 -10.97
CA LEU A 598 15.44 -3.72 -10.90
C LEU A 598 16.14 -3.12 -12.13
N ALA A 599 16.65 -3.96 -13.04
CA ALA A 599 17.08 -3.55 -14.37
C ALA A 599 15.93 -3.04 -15.24
N ARG A 600 14.70 -3.46 -14.93
CA ARG A 600 13.49 -3.07 -15.64
C ARG A 600 13.11 -1.65 -15.26
N PRO A 601 13.09 -0.69 -16.20
CA PRO A 601 12.87 0.73 -15.90
C PRO A 601 11.50 0.98 -15.27
N GLU A 602 10.49 0.16 -15.57
CA GLU A 602 9.16 0.30 -15.01
C GLU A 602 9.04 -0.16 -13.54
N VAL A 603 10.01 -0.89 -13.00
CA VAL A 603 9.94 -1.46 -11.63
C VAL A 603 10.60 -0.52 -10.63
N GLY A 604 9.83 0.13 -9.76
CA GLY A 604 10.34 1.07 -8.75
C GLY A 604 10.77 0.41 -7.44
N ALA A 605 10.12 -0.68 -7.04
CA ALA A 605 10.45 -1.43 -5.84
C ALA A 605 10.23 -2.94 -6.01
N LEU A 606 11.02 -3.74 -5.31
CA LEU A 606 10.91 -5.19 -5.25
C LEU A 606 10.91 -5.68 -3.80
N GLY A 607 9.89 -6.45 -3.42
CA GLY A 607 9.83 -7.17 -2.15
C GLY A 607 9.98 -8.69 -2.34
N ALA A 608 10.35 -9.37 -1.26
CA ALA A 608 10.55 -10.82 -1.21
C ALA A 608 9.42 -11.55 -0.46
N LYS A 609 9.35 -12.87 -0.60
CA LYS A 609 8.52 -13.72 0.25
C LYS A 609 9.13 -13.84 1.63
N LEU A 610 8.42 -13.40 2.66
CA LEU A 610 8.87 -13.56 4.04
C LEU A 610 8.09 -14.68 4.71
N LEU A 611 8.81 -15.55 5.40
CA LEU A 611 8.28 -16.70 6.12
C LEU A 611 8.49 -16.54 7.62
N TYR A 612 7.54 -17.05 8.39
CA TYR A 612 7.77 -17.43 9.77
C TYR A 612 8.63 -18.69 9.85
N HIS A 613 9.27 -18.92 10.99
CA HIS A 613 10.09 -20.12 11.23
C HIS A 613 9.30 -21.43 11.27
N ASP A 614 7.96 -21.37 11.30
CA ASP A 614 7.07 -22.53 11.16
C ASP A 614 6.68 -22.83 9.69
N ASP A 615 7.42 -22.24 8.73
CA ASP A 615 7.19 -22.34 7.29
C ASP A 615 5.83 -21.80 6.81
N THR A 616 5.19 -20.94 7.60
CA THR A 616 4.02 -20.18 7.15
C THR A 616 4.43 -18.82 6.57
N ILE A 617 3.63 -18.31 5.64
CA ILE A 617 3.85 -17.03 4.96
C ILE A 617 3.53 -15.90 5.94
N GLN A 618 4.48 -14.97 6.05
CA GLN A 618 4.29 -13.72 6.78
C GLN A 618 4.04 -12.55 5.81
N HIS A 619 4.68 -12.56 4.64
CA HIS A 619 4.52 -11.50 3.65
C HIS A 619 4.55 -12.06 2.23
N ALA A 620 3.42 -11.93 1.54
CA ALA A 620 3.34 -12.10 0.10
C ALA A 620 3.03 -10.78 -0.64
N GLY A 621 3.32 -9.62 -0.06
CA GLY A 621 2.81 -8.30 -0.49
C GLY A 621 1.83 -7.71 0.53
N VAL A 622 1.38 -6.48 0.31
CA VAL A 622 0.38 -5.79 1.15
C VAL A 622 -0.91 -5.58 0.36
N ILE A 623 -2.04 -5.95 0.96
CA ILE A 623 -3.40 -5.72 0.43
C ILE A 623 -4.02 -4.53 1.16
N PHE A 624 -4.59 -3.60 0.41
CA PHE A 624 -5.37 -2.47 0.95
C PHE A 624 -6.86 -2.82 1.10
N GLY A 625 -7.59 -2.05 1.90
CA GLY A 625 -9.02 -2.28 2.08
C GLY A 625 -9.35 -3.46 2.97
N TRP A 626 -8.38 -3.95 3.75
CA TRP A 626 -8.58 -5.12 4.59
C TRP A 626 -8.69 -4.73 6.06
N LYS A 627 -9.78 -5.11 6.74
CA LYS A 627 -10.07 -4.76 8.14
C LYS A 627 -9.93 -3.26 8.41
N GLY A 628 -10.35 -2.45 7.43
CA GLY A 628 -10.30 -0.99 7.50
C GLY A 628 -8.91 -0.37 7.43
N SER A 629 -7.87 -1.06 6.97
CA SER A 629 -6.57 -0.46 6.60
C SER A 629 -5.81 -1.36 5.59
N VAL A 630 -4.71 -1.97 6.01
CA VAL A 630 -3.83 -2.82 5.20
C VAL A 630 -3.54 -4.12 5.94
N ILE A 631 -3.28 -5.20 5.18
CA ILE A 631 -2.85 -6.49 5.72
C ILE A 631 -1.77 -7.11 4.85
N HIS A 632 -0.93 -7.95 5.43
CA HIS A 632 0.00 -8.78 4.67
C HIS A 632 -0.76 -9.89 3.93
N ASP A 633 -0.51 -10.02 2.63
CA ASP A 633 -1.05 -11.10 1.80
C ASP A 633 -0.44 -12.45 2.22
N GLY A 634 -1.24 -13.52 2.18
CA GLY A 634 -0.83 -14.88 2.51
C GLY A 634 -0.58 -15.16 4.00
N LEU A 635 -0.91 -14.24 4.91
CA LEU A 635 -0.60 -14.38 6.33
C LEU A 635 -1.07 -15.74 6.92
N TYR A 636 -0.13 -16.47 7.53
CA TYR A 636 -0.28 -17.81 8.14
C TYR A 636 -0.54 -18.97 7.18
N GLU A 637 -0.48 -18.74 5.88
CA GLU A 637 -0.65 -19.79 4.89
C GLU A 637 0.63 -20.63 4.76
N PRO A 638 0.55 -21.93 4.47
CA PRO A 638 1.74 -22.73 4.21
C PRO A 638 2.61 -22.12 3.11
N SER A 639 3.94 -22.16 3.25
CA SER A 639 4.89 -21.60 2.27
C SER A 639 4.70 -22.11 0.84
N LYS A 640 4.17 -23.32 0.67
CA LYS A 640 3.89 -23.94 -0.64
C LYS A 640 2.47 -23.71 -1.15
N ALA A 641 1.60 -23.07 -0.37
CA ALA A 641 0.23 -22.79 -0.79
C ALA A 641 0.25 -21.92 -2.07
N PRO A 642 -0.54 -22.27 -3.10
CA PRO A 642 -0.63 -21.47 -4.32
C PRO A 642 -1.29 -20.12 -4.09
N GLY A 643 -2.25 -20.06 -3.17
CA GLY A 643 -3.17 -18.93 -3.04
C GLY A 643 -4.17 -18.87 -4.19
N PRO A 644 -5.09 -17.89 -4.17
CA PRO A 644 -6.07 -17.76 -5.25
C PRO A 644 -5.34 -17.48 -6.57
N LEU A 645 -5.65 -18.31 -7.58
CA LEU A 645 -5.04 -18.26 -8.91
C LEU A 645 -3.51 -18.39 -8.90
N GLY A 646 -2.92 -19.07 -7.92
CA GLY A 646 -1.47 -19.27 -7.84
C GLY A 646 -0.66 -18.02 -7.46
N ARG A 647 -1.30 -16.94 -7.00
CA ARG A 647 -0.63 -15.64 -6.78
C ARG A 647 0.52 -15.66 -5.78
N TRP A 648 0.59 -16.62 -4.85
CA TRP A 648 1.70 -16.75 -3.88
C TRP A 648 2.89 -17.56 -4.42
N GLN A 649 2.80 -18.02 -5.67
CA GLN A 649 3.87 -18.71 -6.40
C GLN A 649 4.34 -17.94 -7.64
N MET A 650 3.72 -16.79 -7.94
CA MET A 650 4.08 -15.94 -9.08
C MET A 650 4.61 -14.59 -8.65
N THR A 651 5.64 -14.10 -9.34
CA THR A 651 6.02 -12.69 -9.28
C THR A 651 4.87 -11.83 -9.81
N ARG A 652 4.48 -10.78 -9.09
CA ARG A 652 3.31 -9.96 -9.46
C ARG A 652 3.44 -8.53 -8.97
N GLN A 653 2.66 -7.65 -9.58
CA GLN A 653 2.45 -6.30 -9.10
C GLN A 653 1.60 -6.30 -7.83
N VAL A 654 1.99 -5.49 -6.86
CA VAL A 654 1.29 -5.31 -5.58
C VAL A 654 1.14 -3.84 -5.24
N SER A 655 0.18 -3.53 -4.37
CA SER A 655 -0.02 -2.15 -3.89
C SER A 655 1.16 -1.66 -3.06
N ALA A 656 1.74 -2.52 -2.22
CA ALA A 656 2.97 -2.26 -1.49
C ALA A 656 3.70 -3.56 -1.10
N VAL A 657 4.97 -3.43 -0.74
CA VAL A 657 5.78 -4.46 -0.08
C VAL A 657 6.31 -3.91 1.24
N THR A 658 6.68 -4.79 2.17
CA THR A 658 7.15 -4.35 3.50
C THR A 658 8.60 -3.86 3.48
N GLY A 659 8.91 -2.89 4.35
CA GLY A 659 10.27 -2.42 4.59
C GLY A 659 11.22 -3.45 5.20
N ALA A 660 10.72 -4.60 5.68
CA ALA A 660 11.55 -5.66 6.24
C ALA A 660 12.47 -6.32 5.19
N PHE A 661 12.10 -6.28 3.91
CA PHE A 661 12.98 -6.59 2.78
C PHE A 661 12.46 -5.87 1.52
N MET A 662 13.02 -4.70 1.22
CA MET A 662 12.60 -3.86 0.09
C MET A 662 13.80 -3.34 -0.69
N ALA A 663 13.87 -3.70 -1.97
CA ALA A 663 14.89 -3.22 -2.87
C ALA A 663 14.36 -2.11 -3.79
N VAL A 664 15.16 -1.07 -4.01
CA VAL A 664 14.84 0.07 -4.88
C VAL A 664 16.07 0.55 -5.62
N ARG A 665 15.87 1.26 -6.74
CA ARG A 665 16.94 2.08 -7.32
C ARG A 665 17.15 3.32 -6.46
N LYS A 666 18.41 3.64 -6.16
CA LYS A 666 18.77 4.83 -5.37
C LYS A 666 18.21 6.11 -6.00
N ALA A 667 18.32 6.24 -7.33
CA ALA A 667 17.81 7.39 -8.06
C ALA A 667 16.29 7.59 -7.90
N ASP A 668 15.51 6.50 -7.92
CA ASP A 668 14.04 6.60 -7.73
C ASP A 668 13.68 6.91 -6.28
N PHE A 669 14.40 6.33 -5.32
CA PHE A 669 14.25 6.62 -3.89
C PHE A 669 14.50 8.11 -3.58
N GLU A 670 15.59 8.67 -4.13
CA GLU A 670 15.92 10.09 -4.01
C GLU A 670 14.90 10.98 -4.73
N ALA A 671 14.45 10.58 -5.93
CA ALA A 671 13.49 11.35 -6.72
C ALA A 671 12.11 11.49 -6.05
N VAL A 672 11.76 10.56 -5.15
CA VAL A 672 10.52 10.64 -4.35
C VAL A 672 10.74 11.19 -2.93
N GLY A 673 11.97 11.56 -2.58
CA GLY A 673 12.31 12.14 -1.28
C GLY A 673 12.45 11.14 -0.14
N GLY A 674 12.66 9.86 -0.45
CA GLY A 674 12.87 8.78 0.52
C GLY A 674 11.69 8.55 1.49
N PHE A 675 12.00 7.98 2.65
CA PHE A 675 11.03 7.74 3.71
C PHE A 675 10.65 9.04 4.44
N ASP A 676 9.39 9.15 4.87
CA ASP A 676 8.95 10.30 5.67
C ASP A 676 9.28 10.09 7.15
N ALA A 677 10.48 10.49 7.56
CA ALA A 677 10.93 10.38 8.95
C ALA A 677 10.15 11.25 9.94
N VAL A 678 9.40 12.26 9.48
CA VAL A 678 8.67 13.17 10.38
C VAL A 678 7.25 12.66 10.61
N GLY A 679 6.54 12.33 9.53
CA GLY A 679 5.15 11.91 9.59
C GLY A 679 4.95 10.41 9.82
N LEU A 680 5.91 9.60 9.39
CA LEU A 680 5.88 8.12 9.38
C LEU A 680 7.20 7.54 9.91
N PRO A 681 7.59 7.82 11.16
CA PRO A 681 8.88 7.40 11.72
C PRO A 681 9.06 5.89 11.83
N VAL A 682 7.99 5.11 11.94
CA VAL A 682 8.04 3.65 12.13
C VAL A 682 7.05 2.92 11.23
N GLY A 683 5.75 3.22 11.34
CA GLY A 683 4.69 2.54 10.62
C GLY A 683 4.34 3.21 9.30
N TYR A 684 3.83 2.43 8.34
CA TYR A 684 3.38 2.88 7.02
C TYR A 684 4.43 3.57 6.13
N SER A 685 5.68 3.66 6.56
CA SER A 685 6.77 4.28 5.79
C SER A 685 7.03 3.55 4.48
N ASP A 686 6.97 2.22 4.50
CA ASP A 686 7.08 1.32 3.36
C ASP A 686 5.90 1.45 2.39
N VAL A 687 4.67 1.49 2.92
CA VAL A 687 3.45 1.74 2.14
C VAL A 687 3.48 3.11 1.47
N ASP A 688 3.90 4.15 2.19
CA ASP A 688 4.04 5.50 1.65
C ASP A 688 5.09 5.58 0.54
N LEU A 689 6.25 4.93 0.71
CA LEU A 689 7.27 4.87 -0.33
C LEU A 689 6.75 4.16 -1.59
N CYS A 690 6.05 3.03 -1.43
CA CYS A 690 5.42 2.31 -2.54
C CYS A 690 4.42 3.21 -3.29
N LEU A 691 3.57 3.94 -2.57
CA LEU A 691 2.61 4.87 -3.17
C LEU A 691 3.28 6.05 -3.87
N LYS A 692 4.37 6.59 -3.32
CA LYS A 692 5.18 7.64 -3.97
C LYS A 692 5.75 7.16 -5.30
N LEU A 693 6.29 5.94 -5.34
CA LEU A 693 6.83 5.34 -6.57
C LEU A 693 5.73 5.10 -7.61
N GLN A 694 4.57 4.58 -7.18
CA GLN A 694 3.41 4.42 -8.06
C GLN A 694 2.89 5.76 -8.62
N ALA A 695 2.91 6.83 -7.83
CA ALA A 695 2.56 8.17 -8.29
C ALA A 695 3.51 8.71 -9.38
N LYS A 696 4.71 8.14 -9.51
CA LYS A 696 5.67 8.40 -10.60
C LYS A 696 5.50 7.45 -11.80
N GLY A 697 4.50 6.56 -11.77
CA GLY A 697 4.26 5.55 -12.81
C GLY A 697 5.15 4.31 -12.68
N LEU A 698 5.83 4.12 -11.56
CA LEU A 698 6.66 2.93 -11.31
C LEU A 698 5.84 1.83 -10.63
N ALA A 699 6.03 0.59 -11.07
CA ALA A 699 5.41 -0.59 -10.49
C ALA A 699 6.13 -1.03 -9.21
N VAL A 700 5.36 -1.59 -8.27
CA VAL A 700 5.90 -2.27 -7.10
C VAL A 700 5.69 -3.77 -7.33
N LEU A 701 6.78 -4.53 -7.32
CA LEU A 701 6.75 -5.98 -7.51
C LEU A 701 6.98 -6.71 -6.20
N TRP A 702 6.33 -7.85 -6.07
CA TRP A 702 6.66 -8.87 -5.09
C TRP A 702 7.05 -10.14 -5.83
N THR A 703 8.12 -10.81 -5.38
CA THR A 703 8.56 -12.09 -5.95
C THR A 703 8.64 -13.21 -4.91
N PRO A 704 8.11 -14.41 -5.21
CA PRO A 704 8.32 -15.61 -4.41
C PRO A 704 9.67 -16.29 -4.68
N ASP A 705 10.44 -15.83 -5.67
CA ASP A 705 11.73 -16.43 -6.01
C ASP A 705 12.82 -16.08 -5.00
N ILE A 706 12.67 -14.94 -4.31
CA ILE A 706 13.49 -14.55 -3.17
C ILE A 706 12.68 -14.83 -1.91
N SER A 707 13.25 -15.62 -1.00
CA SER A 707 12.62 -15.98 0.27
C SER A 707 13.60 -15.87 1.44
N LEU A 708 13.04 -15.46 2.58
CA LEU A 708 13.75 -15.31 3.85
C LEU A 708 12.86 -15.76 5.01
N TYR A 709 13.47 -16.25 6.09
CA TYR A 709 12.81 -16.22 7.39
C TYR A 709 12.89 -14.83 7.98
N HIS A 710 11.84 -14.43 8.69
CA HIS A 710 11.79 -13.23 9.52
C HIS A 710 11.31 -13.65 10.90
N ALA A 711 12.15 -13.47 11.92
CA ALA A 711 11.86 -13.91 13.28
C ALA A 711 10.76 -13.07 13.97
N GLU A 712 10.20 -12.07 13.27
CA GLU A 712 9.21 -11.08 13.69
C GLU A 712 9.48 -10.60 15.10
N SER A 713 10.46 -9.70 15.27
CA SER A 713 10.77 -8.95 16.50
C SER A 713 10.12 -9.52 17.76
N LYS A 714 10.50 -10.75 18.16
CA LYS A 714 9.96 -11.45 19.35
C LYS A 714 10.15 -10.64 20.64
N SER A 715 10.96 -9.58 20.57
CA SER A 715 11.26 -8.60 21.63
C SER A 715 10.36 -7.34 21.63
N ARG A 716 9.47 -7.12 20.64
CA ARG A 716 8.66 -5.89 20.58
C ARG A 716 7.63 -5.78 21.71
N GLY A 717 7.33 -6.85 22.44
CA GLY A 717 6.41 -6.82 23.58
C GLY A 717 4.95 -6.60 23.16
N PHE A 718 4.00 -6.89 24.05
CA PHE A 718 2.56 -6.83 23.76
C PHE A 718 2.11 -5.42 23.33
N ASP A 719 1.97 -5.21 22.02
CA ASP A 719 1.73 -3.90 21.36
C ASP A 719 0.43 -3.17 21.76
N HIS A 720 -0.51 -3.85 22.40
CA HIS A 720 -1.82 -3.31 22.79
C HIS A 720 -1.82 -2.65 24.18
N LEU A 721 -0.70 -2.66 24.90
CA LEU A 721 -0.59 -2.12 26.26
C LEU A 721 0.27 -0.84 26.35
N ASP A 722 0.91 -0.41 25.25
CA ASP A 722 1.75 0.79 25.19
C ASP A 722 0.99 1.97 24.56
N LEU A 723 0.58 2.93 25.40
CA LEU A 723 -0.17 4.11 25.00
C LEU A 723 0.59 5.02 24.03
N GLU A 724 1.92 5.10 24.13
CA GLU A 724 2.73 5.96 23.25
C GLU A 724 2.82 5.36 21.85
N ARG A 725 3.00 4.03 21.76
CA ARG A 725 2.95 3.32 20.47
C ARG A 725 1.57 3.40 19.83
N ALA A 726 0.50 3.21 20.61
CA ALA A 726 -0.86 3.34 20.09
C ALA A 726 -1.14 4.77 19.57
N ALA A 727 -0.72 5.79 20.30
CA ALA A 727 -0.82 7.19 19.88
C ALA A 727 -0.02 7.47 18.61
N ARG A 728 1.22 6.95 18.51
CA ARG A 728 2.05 7.04 17.30
C ARG A 728 1.35 6.36 16.11
N SER A 729 0.93 5.11 16.24
CA SER A 729 0.27 4.36 15.16
C SER A 729 -1.00 5.06 14.66
N MET A 730 -1.79 5.66 15.57
CA MET A 730 -2.93 6.49 15.18
C MET A 730 -2.52 7.77 14.44
N SER A 731 -1.43 8.42 14.86
CA SER A 731 -0.90 9.60 14.18
C SER A 731 -0.37 9.27 12.79
N GLU A 732 0.41 8.19 12.64
CA GLU A 732 0.96 7.72 11.36
C GLU A 732 -0.16 7.34 10.39
N ARG A 733 -1.20 6.66 10.91
CA ARG A 733 -2.41 6.36 10.14
C ARG A 733 -3.11 7.63 9.64
N ARG A 734 -3.28 8.64 10.50
CA ARG A 734 -3.86 9.93 10.08
C ARG A 734 -3.00 10.62 9.03
N THR A 735 -1.66 10.58 9.18
CA THR A 735 -0.74 11.15 8.20
C THR A 735 -0.93 10.50 6.82
N ILE A 736 -0.96 9.17 6.76
CA ILE A 736 -1.05 8.47 5.48
C ILE A 736 -2.44 8.61 4.83
N GLU A 737 -3.52 8.55 5.61
CA GLU A 737 -4.88 8.79 5.13
C GLU A 737 -5.07 10.25 4.65
N ALA A 738 -4.48 11.23 5.34
CA ALA A 738 -4.53 12.63 4.91
C ALA A 738 -3.73 12.89 3.63
N ARG A 739 -2.65 12.13 3.40
CA ARG A 739 -1.81 12.27 2.21
C ARG A 739 -2.40 11.61 0.98
N TRP A 740 -2.88 10.38 1.11
CA TRP A 740 -3.26 9.53 -0.02
C TRP A 740 -4.77 9.36 -0.20
N GLY A 741 -5.56 9.94 0.71
CA GLY A 741 -7.01 9.75 0.74
C GLY A 741 -7.37 8.45 1.46
N ARG A 742 -8.47 8.50 2.22
CA ARG A 742 -8.96 7.31 2.94
C ARG A 742 -9.48 6.26 1.96
N GLU A 743 -10.07 6.67 0.84
CA GLU A 743 -10.61 5.77 -0.18
C GLU A 743 -9.55 4.83 -0.77
N ARG A 744 -8.28 5.26 -0.84
CA ARG A 744 -7.17 4.44 -1.33
C ARG A 744 -6.95 3.19 -0.46
N PHE A 745 -7.29 3.27 0.82
CA PHE A 745 -7.17 2.17 1.78
C PHE A 745 -8.49 1.41 1.99
N CYS A 746 -9.48 1.61 1.11
CA CYS A 746 -10.75 0.90 1.14
C CYS A 746 -10.85 -0.22 0.10
N ALA A 747 -10.01 -0.23 -0.93
CA ALA A 747 -9.99 -1.28 -1.94
C ALA A 747 -8.60 -1.44 -2.55
N ASP A 748 -8.23 -2.67 -2.88
CA ASP A 748 -6.98 -3.00 -3.56
C ASP A 748 -7.24 -3.36 -5.04
N PRO A 749 -6.59 -2.70 -6.01
CA PRO A 749 -6.81 -2.99 -7.43
C PRO A 749 -6.34 -4.39 -7.87
N THR A 750 -5.49 -5.05 -7.07
CA THR A 750 -4.97 -6.39 -7.35
C THR A 750 -5.86 -7.50 -6.76
N VAL A 751 -6.96 -7.13 -6.09
CA VAL A 751 -7.87 -8.05 -5.41
C VAL A 751 -9.27 -7.90 -6.00
N ASN A 752 -9.88 -9.01 -6.40
CA ASN A 752 -11.24 -9.02 -6.90
C ASN A 752 -12.23 -8.55 -5.80
N PRO A 753 -13.18 -7.65 -6.10
CA PRO A 753 -14.13 -7.11 -5.12
C PRO A 753 -15.10 -8.16 -4.55
N ILE A 754 -15.14 -9.37 -5.10
CA ILE A 754 -15.93 -10.47 -4.54
C ILE A 754 -15.42 -10.90 -3.15
N TRP A 755 -14.14 -10.65 -2.83
CA TRP A 755 -13.52 -11.06 -1.57
C TRP A 755 -13.86 -10.08 -0.43
N VAL A 756 -14.20 -10.63 0.74
CA VAL A 756 -14.69 -9.85 1.90
C VAL A 756 -13.63 -9.73 2.99
N ASP A 757 -13.47 -8.53 3.54
CA ASP A 757 -12.44 -8.18 4.52
C ASP A 757 -12.77 -8.49 5.99
N ALA A 758 -13.72 -9.39 6.23
CA ALA A 758 -14.17 -9.74 7.58
C ALA A 758 -13.22 -10.71 8.32
N THR A 759 -12.45 -11.52 7.58
CA THR A 759 -11.52 -12.51 8.16
C THR A 759 -10.13 -12.37 7.54
N LEU A 760 -9.32 -13.43 7.52
CA LEU A 760 -8.09 -13.43 6.73
C LEU A 760 -8.44 -13.35 5.22
N PRO A 761 -7.53 -12.83 4.38
CA PRO A 761 -7.71 -12.80 2.93
C PRO A 761 -8.20 -14.12 2.34
N PHE A 762 -9.11 -14.00 1.37
CA PHE A 762 -9.57 -15.09 0.51
C PHE A 762 -10.31 -16.24 1.23
N ARG A 763 -11.06 -15.92 2.29
CA ARG A 763 -11.91 -16.89 3.02
C ARG A 763 -13.39 -16.74 2.73
N LEU A 764 -13.84 -15.49 2.60
CA LEU A 764 -15.23 -15.13 2.48
C LEU A 764 -15.48 -14.36 1.19
N ILE A 765 -16.63 -14.62 0.56
CA ILE A 765 -17.09 -13.98 -0.67
C ILE A 765 -18.45 -13.30 -0.49
N ALA A 766 -18.70 -12.22 -1.21
CA ALA A 766 -20.00 -11.53 -1.27
C ALA A 766 -20.32 -11.09 -2.70
N ALA A 767 -21.60 -10.77 -2.95
CA ALA A 767 -22.04 -10.33 -4.25
C ALA A 767 -21.44 -8.96 -4.61
N VAL A 768 -20.87 -8.87 -5.82
CA VAL A 768 -20.40 -7.61 -6.40
C VAL A 768 -21.58 -6.92 -7.08
N ASP A 769 -21.82 -5.66 -6.76
CA ASP A 769 -22.88 -4.88 -7.41
C ASP A 769 -22.43 -4.28 -8.76
N ALA A 770 -23.38 -3.75 -9.53
CA ALA A 770 -23.11 -3.21 -10.86
C ALA A 770 -22.16 -2.00 -10.85
N GLU A 771 -22.24 -1.15 -9.82
CA GLU A 771 -21.42 0.05 -9.71
C GLU A 771 -19.98 -0.33 -9.37
N GLN A 772 -19.80 -1.26 -8.42
CA GLN A 772 -18.52 -1.84 -8.05
C GLN A 772 -17.85 -2.54 -9.23
N ALA A 773 -18.58 -3.38 -9.97
CA ALA A 773 -18.04 -4.09 -11.13
C ALA A 773 -17.56 -3.12 -12.23
N LEU A 774 -18.35 -2.07 -12.51
CA LEU A 774 -17.98 -1.06 -13.50
C LEU A 774 -16.81 -0.18 -13.02
N ALA A 775 -16.79 0.20 -11.74
CA ALA A 775 -15.71 0.97 -11.15
C ALA A 775 -14.39 0.19 -11.21
N PHE A 776 -14.40 -1.11 -10.89
CA PHE A 776 -13.24 -1.98 -10.98
C PHE A 776 -12.71 -2.09 -12.42
N ALA A 777 -13.61 -2.31 -13.40
CA ALA A 777 -13.23 -2.37 -14.81
C ALA A 777 -12.64 -1.05 -15.35
N LYS A 778 -12.99 0.09 -14.72
CA LYS A 778 -12.47 1.42 -15.04
C LYS A 778 -11.15 1.76 -14.36
N LEU A 779 -10.64 0.95 -13.44
CA LEU A 779 -9.31 1.17 -12.88
C LEU A 779 -8.25 1.03 -13.99
N ARG A 780 -7.28 1.94 -13.96
CA ARG A 780 -6.26 2.09 -15.01
C ARG A 780 -5.00 1.37 -14.67
#